data_AF-A0A5J5BC51-F1
#
_entry.id   AF-A0A5J5BC51-F1
#
_cell.length_a   1.000
_cell.length_b   1.000
_cell.length_c   1.000
_cell.angle_alpha   90.00
_cell.angle_beta   90.00
_cell.angle_gamma   90.00
#
_symmetry.space_group_name_H-M   'P 1'
#
loop_
_entity.id
_entity.type
_entity.pdbx_description
1 polymer ?
#
loop_
_entity_poly.entity_id
_entity_poly.type
_entity_poly.pdbx_seq_one_letter_code
_entity_poly.pdbx_strand_id
1 'polypeptide(L)'
;MHFSCMSWPSQHEPSLPGSAEAVALPNPGEYHWRKGGEIHLNDPLAIAKLQEAARTNSVAAYKEYSNRIQELNKSCNLRGLLKFKEGEVKIPLDEVESASKIVKRFCTGAMSYGSISLEAHSTLAIAMNKIGGKSNTGEGGEKPSRMEPLPDGSMNPKRSAIKQVASGRFGVTSYYLTNADELQIKMAQGAKPGEGGELPGHKVIGDIAVTRNSTAGVGLISPPPHHDIYSIEDLAQLIHDLKNANPEARISVKLGHDGGTGASRWTGIKSAGLPWELGLAETHQTLVANDLRGRTVLQTDGQLKTGKDVAIATLLGAEEFGFSTAPLITLGCIMMRKCHKNTCPVGIATQDPVLREKFAGEPEHVINFFFMLAEEVREIMSHLGFRTINEMIGRSDMLELDKEVIKSNEKLKNIDLSLLLRPAADIRPEAAQYCVQKQDHGLDMALDHRLITLSKASLEKGLPIYIETPIYNINRAVGTMLSHEVTKRYHMVGLPADTIHIKLSGSAGQSLGAFLCPGIMLELEGDSNDYVGKGLSGGKIVVYPPKGSGFDPKENIVIGNVALYGATSGEAYFNGMAAERFCVRNSGARAVVEGVGDHGCEYMTGGTVVVLGKTGRNFAAGMSGGIAYVLDADNKFKSRCNLEFVDLDKVEEEDDIMTLRMMIQQHQRHTNSQLAREVLADFENLLPKFIKVFPRDYKRILASIKAEETAKESAEKAVKEVEEQEEAELMERDAFEELKKLATASLNEKANQKVEEAESLKRPTEVADAVKHRGFIAYEREGVLYRDPNMRMNDWKEVMEESKPGPLLKTQAARCMDCGTPFCHQENSGCPLGNKIPEFNELVYQNRWREALDRLLETNNFPEFTGRVCPAPCEGSCVLGIIENPVSIKSIECSIIDKAFEEGWMVPRPPLRRTGKRVAIVGSGPAGLAAADQLNRMGHSVTVFERADRIGGLMMYGVPNMKANKVDIVQRRVDLMAKEGIEFVVNANVGKDPLFSMDRLREENDAIVLAVGATKPRDLPVPGRELSGIHFAMEFLHANTKSLLDSNLQDGNYISAKGKKVVVIGGGDTGTDCIGTSIRHGCSSIVNLELLPKPPQTRAPGNPWPQWPRVFRVDYGHQEAAAKFGADPRSYEVLTKRFVGDENGVVKGLEIVHVHWEKDASGKFQFKEVEGSEEIIEADLVFLAMGFLGPESTVADKLGLEKDNRSNFKAEYGRFSTSVEGVFAAGDCRRGQSLGSMGYLRGQAGCFTG
;
A
#
# COMPACT_ATOMS: atom_id res chain seq x y z
N MET A 1 24.40 19.58 -30.62
CA MET A 1 24.47 18.15 -30.22
C MET A 1 25.84 17.69 -29.69
N HIS A 2 26.98 18.36 -29.95
CA HIS A 2 28.30 17.88 -29.47
C HIS A 2 28.70 18.18 -28.02
N PHE A 3 28.04 19.12 -27.33
CA PHE A 3 28.40 19.46 -25.93
C PHE A 3 27.75 18.56 -24.85
N SER A 4 26.72 17.78 -25.18
CA SER A 4 26.06 16.86 -24.22
C SER A 4 26.89 15.61 -23.91
N CYS A 5 27.73 15.18 -24.87
CA CYS A 5 28.39 13.88 -24.84
C CYS A 5 29.69 13.87 -24.01
N MET A 6 30.31 15.03 -23.74
CA MET A 6 31.59 15.11 -23.02
C MET A 6 31.45 15.33 -21.50
N SER A 7 30.27 15.68 -20.99
CA SER A 7 30.08 16.04 -19.58
C SER A 7 29.49 14.94 -18.70
N TRP A 8 28.90 13.88 -19.28
CA TRP A 8 28.24 12.79 -18.54
C TRP A 8 28.40 11.44 -19.26
N PRO A 9 29.45 10.66 -18.98
CA PRO A 9 29.70 9.39 -19.66
C PRO A 9 28.66 8.28 -19.41
N SER A 10 27.73 8.47 -18.46
CA SER A 10 26.86 7.40 -17.95
C SER A 10 25.44 7.38 -18.53
N GLN A 11 25.06 8.30 -19.42
CA GLN A 11 23.77 8.21 -20.12
C GLN A 11 23.94 7.38 -21.39
N HIS A 12 23.74 6.07 -21.22
CA HIS A 12 23.51 5.00 -22.21
C HIS A 12 24.36 4.99 -23.50
N GLU A 13 25.02 3.86 -23.76
CA GLU A 13 25.36 3.49 -25.14
C GLU A 13 24.09 3.58 -26.00
N PRO A 14 24.16 4.16 -27.21
CA PRO A 14 22.99 4.25 -28.07
C PRO A 14 22.50 2.81 -28.36
N SER A 15 21.31 2.49 -27.84
CA SER A 15 20.55 1.31 -28.19
C SER A 15 20.55 1.09 -29.70
N LEU A 16 20.75 -0.15 -30.14
CA LEU A 16 20.86 -0.51 -31.55
C LEU A 16 19.72 0.13 -32.38
N PRO A 17 20.01 0.86 -33.46
CA PRO A 17 18.98 1.45 -34.33
C PRO A 17 17.98 0.37 -34.78
N GLY A 18 16.69 0.55 -34.46
CA GLY A 18 15.63 -0.41 -34.77
C GLY A 18 15.29 -1.42 -33.66
N SER A 19 15.97 -1.38 -32.49
CA SER A 19 15.52 -2.13 -31.30
C SER A 19 14.34 -1.44 -30.62
N ALA A 20 13.54 -2.21 -29.86
CA ALA A 20 12.43 -1.64 -29.08
C ALA A 20 12.89 -0.60 -28.03
N GLU A 21 14.13 -0.71 -27.57
CA GLU A 21 14.77 0.19 -26.62
C GLU A 21 15.16 1.53 -27.27
N ALA A 22 15.43 1.54 -28.58
CA ALA A 22 15.80 2.75 -29.33
C ALA A 22 14.65 3.72 -29.60
N VAL A 23 13.40 3.25 -29.47
CA VAL A 23 12.19 4.03 -29.75
C VAL A 23 11.42 4.41 -28.49
N ALA A 24 11.87 4.02 -27.29
CA ALA A 24 11.15 4.31 -26.06
C ALA A 24 12.03 4.77 -24.90
N LEU A 25 11.52 5.74 -24.14
CA LEU A 25 12.20 6.23 -22.96
C LEU A 25 12.23 5.16 -21.86
N PRO A 26 13.38 4.89 -21.25
CA PRO A 26 13.46 3.96 -20.11
C PRO A 26 12.71 4.56 -18.91
N ASN A 27 12.09 3.71 -18.10
CA ASN A 27 11.54 4.09 -16.81
C ASN A 27 12.60 3.89 -15.73
N PRO A 28 13.28 4.95 -15.25
CA PRO A 28 14.37 4.81 -14.29
C PRO A 28 13.90 4.40 -12.89
N GLY A 29 12.59 4.37 -12.61
CA GLY A 29 12.08 3.95 -11.31
C GLY A 29 12.27 4.97 -10.18
N GLU A 30 12.46 6.26 -10.48
CA GLU A 30 12.70 7.30 -9.46
C GLU A 30 11.54 7.46 -8.46
N TYR A 31 10.29 7.40 -8.94
CA TYR A 31 9.09 7.64 -8.12
C TYR A 31 8.48 6.36 -7.55
N HIS A 32 8.55 5.28 -8.32
CA HIS A 32 8.02 3.96 -7.99
C HIS A 32 9.10 2.94 -8.24
N TRP A 33 9.17 1.93 -7.38
CA TRP A 33 10.17 0.88 -7.53
C TRP A 33 10.01 0.19 -8.89
N ARG A 34 11.11 0.06 -9.62
CA ARG A 34 11.21 -0.66 -10.89
C ARG A 34 12.44 -1.54 -10.86
N LYS A 35 12.32 -2.75 -11.41
CA LYS A 35 13.44 -3.69 -11.56
C LYS A 35 14.53 -3.03 -12.42
N GLY A 36 15.77 -3.07 -11.95
CA GLY A 36 16.92 -2.47 -12.64
C GLY A 36 16.95 -0.94 -12.65
N GLY A 37 16.00 -0.28 -11.99
CA GLY A 37 15.97 1.17 -11.83
C GLY A 37 16.60 1.62 -10.50
N GLU A 38 16.24 2.83 -10.09
CA GLU A 38 16.65 3.47 -8.84
C GLU A 38 16.39 2.55 -7.63
N ILE A 39 17.30 2.55 -6.67
CA ILE A 39 17.19 1.73 -5.46
C ILE A 39 16.25 2.42 -4.47
N HIS A 40 15.32 1.66 -3.88
CA HIS A 40 14.42 2.14 -2.83
C HIS A 40 14.58 1.29 -1.57
N LEU A 41 14.59 1.93 -0.39
CA LEU A 41 14.52 1.24 0.90
C LEU A 41 13.25 0.40 1.07
N ASN A 42 12.14 0.86 0.48
CA ASN A 42 10.88 0.13 0.47
C ASN A 42 10.93 -0.91 -0.67
N ASP A 43 11.83 -1.86 -0.52
CA ASP A 43 12.08 -2.97 -1.43
C ASP A 43 11.05 -4.09 -1.20
N PRO A 44 10.54 -4.72 -2.28
CA PRO A 44 9.51 -5.74 -2.15
C PRO A 44 9.89 -6.96 -1.31
N LEU A 45 11.14 -7.43 -1.39
CA LEU A 45 11.58 -8.56 -0.58
C LEU A 45 11.61 -8.18 0.90
N ALA A 46 12.12 -6.99 1.22
CA ALA A 46 12.10 -6.46 2.58
C ALA A 46 10.66 -6.32 3.10
N ILE A 47 9.72 -5.81 2.30
CA ILE A 47 8.29 -5.69 2.66
C ILE A 47 7.70 -7.06 2.99
N ALA A 48 7.91 -8.06 2.12
CA ALA A 48 7.39 -9.41 2.33
C ALA A 48 7.95 -10.04 3.61
N LYS A 49 9.25 -9.89 3.86
CA LYS A 49 9.92 -10.45 5.05
C LYS A 49 9.49 -9.78 6.34
N LEU A 50 9.28 -8.47 6.32
CA LEU A 50 8.74 -7.76 7.49
C LEU A 50 7.31 -8.22 7.82
N GLN A 51 6.46 -8.40 6.81
CA GLN A 51 5.10 -8.91 7.00
C GLN A 51 5.10 -10.35 7.52
N GLU A 52 5.96 -11.21 6.98
CA GLU A 52 6.17 -12.58 7.47
C GLU A 52 6.59 -12.56 8.94
N ALA A 53 7.62 -11.78 9.29
CA ALA A 53 8.13 -11.64 10.63
C ALA A 53 7.04 -11.19 11.63
N ALA A 54 6.29 -10.14 11.28
CA ALA A 54 5.25 -9.58 12.14
C ALA A 54 4.07 -10.54 12.36
N ARG A 55 3.59 -11.19 11.30
CA ARG A 55 2.42 -12.09 11.35
C ARG A 55 2.71 -13.43 12.01
N THR A 56 3.90 -13.99 11.78
CA THR A 56 4.30 -15.30 12.30
C THR A 56 5.17 -15.23 13.54
N ASN A 57 5.49 -14.01 14.00
CA ASN A 57 6.45 -13.75 15.07
C ASN A 57 7.83 -14.41 14.83
N SER A 58 8.30 -14.35 13.57
CA SER A 58 9.52 -15.04 13.12
C SER A 58 10.75 -14.12 13.18
N VAL A 59 11.62 -14.37 14.16
CA VAL A 59 12.92 -13.67 14.31
C VAL A 59 13.83 -13.92 13.10
N ALA A 60 13.79 -15.12 12.51
CA ALA A 60 14.57 -15.43 11.32
C ALA A 60 14.16 -14.56 10.11
N ALA A 61 12.84 -14.41 9.88
CA ALA A 61 12.33 -13.52 8.83
C ALA A 61 12.67 -12.05 9.11
N TYR A 62 12.67 -11.63 10.38
CA TYR A 62 13.11 -10.29 10.77
C TYR A 62 14.60 -10.06 10.48
N LYS A 63 15.47 -11.04 10.74
CA LYS A 63 16.90 -10.95 10.42
C LYS A 63 17.13 -10.83 8.91
N GLU A 64 16.41 -11.60 8.09
CA GLU A 64 16.44 -11.44 6.63
C GLU A 64 15.99 -10.05 6.18
N TYR A 65 14.92 -9.52 6.78
CA TYR A 65 14.45 -8.15 6.55
C TYR A 65 15.51 -7.10 6.94
N SER A 66 16.06 -7.18 8.16
CA SER A 66 17.04 -6.21 8.65
C SER A 66 18.29 -6.21 7.76
N ASN A 67 18.85 -7.38 7.45
CA ASN A 67 20.00 -7.51 6.56
C ASN A 67 19.73 -6.88 5.19
N ARG A 68 18.55 -7.14 4.60
CA ARG A 68 18.16 -6.54 3.31
C ARG A 68 18.09 -5.02 3.38
N ILE A 69 17.50 -4.45 4.44
CA ILE A 69 17.44 -2.99 4.63
C ILE A 69 18.82 -2.39 4.84
N GLN A 70 19.69 -3.05 5.61
CA GLN A 70 21.06 -2.60 5.84
C GLN A 70 21.88 -2.55 4.54
N GLU A 71 21.73 -3.54 3.66
CA GLU A 71 22.37 -3.51 2.34
C GLU A 71 21.83 -2.38 1.45
N LEU A 72 20.51 -2.15 1.45
CA LEU A 72 19.90 -1.05 0.69
C LEU A 72 20.36 0.33 1.22
N ASN A 73 20.46 0.48 2.54
CA ASN A 73 20.91 1.71 3.19
C ASN A 73 22.26 2.19 2.66
N LYS A 74 23.22 1.27 2.39
CA LYS A 74 24.56 1.60 1.85
C LYS A 74 24.51 2.38 0.52
N SER A 75 23.42 2.21 -0.24
CA SER A 75 23.22 2.90 -1.53
C SER A 75 22.28 4.09 -1.45
N CYS A 76 21.44 4.18 -0.41
CA CYS A 76 20.36 5.17 -0.33
C CYS A 76 20.65 6.34 0.64
N ASN A 77 21.31 6.08 1.78
CA ASN A 77 21.32 7.03 2.92
C ASN A 77 22.71 7.24 3.53
N LEU A 78 22.89 8.38 4.21
CA LEU A 78 24.13 8.70 4.93
C LEU A 78 24.47 7.67 6.01
N ARG A 79 23.48 7.20 6.79
CA ARG A 79 23.69 6.13 7.78
C ARG A 79 24.16 4.79 7.20
N GLY A 80 23.94 4.57 5.90
CA GLY A 80 24.49 3.41 5.19
C GLY A 80 25.99 3.48 4.99
N LEU A 81 26.59 4.67 5.05
CA LEU A 81 28.02 4.91 4.99
C LEU A 81 28.70 4.74 6.36
N LEU A 82 27.92 4.52 7.42
CA LEU A 82 28.41 4.42 8.79
C LEU A 82 28.49 2.96 9.26
N LYS A 83 29.57 2.66 9.98
CA LYS A 83 29.74 1.43 10.73
C LYS A 83 30.09 1.74 12.19
N PHE A 84 29.80 0.77 13.05
CA PHE A 84 30.15 0.82 14.46
C PHE A 84 31.64 0.51 14.65
N LYS A 85 32.29 1.23 15.56
CA LYS A 85 33.60 0.82 16.08
C LYS A 85 33.43 -0.38 17.02
N GLU A 86 34.47 -1.21 17.13
CA GLU A 86 34.46 -2.27 18.14
C GLU A 86 34.52 -1.66 19.54
N GLY A 87 33.61 -2.07 20.43
CA GLY A 87 33.66 -1.70 21.84
C GLY A 87 34.85 -2.34 22.53
N GLU A 88 35.48 -1.62 23.46
CA GLU A 88 36.62 -2.13 24.24
C GLU A 88 36.25 -3.36 25.09
N VAL A 89 35.00 -3.42 25.57
CA VAL A 89 34.47 -4.53 26.37
C VAL A 89 33.03 -4.83 25.92
N LYS A 90 32.79 -6.04 25.43
CA LYS A 90 31.43 -6.56 25.20
C LYS A 90 30.80 -6.94 26.53
N ILE A 91 29.53 -6.58 26.72
CA ILE A 91 28.78 -6.92 27.93
C ILE A 91 27.77 -8.03 27.65
N PRO A 92 27.46 -8.90 28.63
CA PRO A 92 26.39 -9.89 28.50
C PRO A 92 25.03 -9.24 28.19
N LEU A 93 24.24 -9.86 27.31
CA LEU A 93 22.96 -9.31 26.85
C LEU A 93 21.93 -9.16 27.97
N ASP A 94 22.02 -10.00 29.01
CA ASP A 94 21.20 -9.95 30.22
C ASP A 94 21.50 -8.73 31.12
N GLU A 95 22.68 -8.11 31.00
CA GLU A 95 22.98 -6.84 31.66
C GLU A 95 22.40 -5.62 30.92
N VAL A 96 22.06 -5.77 29.64
CA VAL A 96 21.45 -4.69 28.84
C VAL A 96 19.99 -4.54 29.23
N GLU A 97 19.52 -3.29 29.33
CA GLU A 97 18.12 -3.00 29.64
C GLU A 97 17.15 -3.77 28.72
N SER A 98 16.03 -4.22 29.30
CA SER A 98 15.11 -5.13 28.61
C SER A 98 14.42 -4.46 27.41
N ALA A 99 14.01 -5.27 26.44
CA ALA A 99 13.27 -4.78 25.27
C ALA A 99 12.00 -4.02 25.68
N SER A 100 11.33 -4.47 26.75
CA SER A 100 10.15 -3.80 27.35
C SER A 100 10.40 -2.40 27.91
N LYS A 101 11.65 -2.04 28.23
CA LYS A 101 12.04 -0.66 28.58
C LYS A 101 12.33 0.17 27.34
N ILE A 102 13.02 -0.42 26.35
CA ILE A 102 13.39 0.26 25.10
C ILE A 102 12.15 0.65 24.29
N VAL A 103 11.14 -0.23 24.17
CA VAL A 103 9.92 0.06 23.38
C VAL A 103 9.13 1.26 23.88
N LYS A 104 9.30 1.68 25.14
CA LYS A 104 8.67 2.90 25.68
C LYS A 104 9.20 4.19 25.03
N ARG A 105 10.38 4.12 24.40
CA ARG A 105 10.98 5.20 23.61
C ARG A 105 10.48 5.23 22.18
N PHE A 106 9.66 4.26 21.78
CA PHE A 106 9.11 4.18 20.42
C PHE A 106 7.77 4.87 20.34
N CYS A 107 7.62 5.65 19.28
CA CYS A 107 6.41 6.36 18.93
C CYS A 107 5.96 5.93 17.53
N THR A 108 4.66 5.78 17.28
CA THR A 108 4.19 5.78 15.89
C THR A 108 4.14 7.21 15.38
N GLY A 109 4.58 7.40 14.13
CA GLY A 109 4.58 8.73 13.54
C GLY A 109 3.18 9.28 13.32
N ALA A 110 3.08 10.60 13.23
CA ALA A 110 1.83 11.34 13.05
C ALA A 110 1.15 11.01 11.71
N MET A 111 0.12 10.16 11.73
CA MET A 111 -0.64 9.73 10.55
C MET A 111 -2.12 10.01 10.79
N SER A 112 -2.67 11.00 10.07
CA SER A 112 -4.03 11.50 10.35
C SER A 112 -5.12 10.46 10.08
N TYR A 113 -6.11 10.38 10.97
CA TYR A 113 -7.41 9.78 10.64
C TYR A 113 -8.01 10.51 9.42
N GLY A 114 -8.36 9.76 8.38
CA GLY A 114 -8.70 10.27 7.04
C GLY A 114 -7.63 9.94 6.00
N SER A 115 -6.35 10.14 6.32
CA SER A 115 -5.26 9.60 5.48
C SER A 115 -5.22 8.08 5.58
N ILE A 116 -5.24 7.57 6.81
CA ILE A 116 -5.44 6.16 7.12
C ILE A 116 -6.86 5.91 7.69
N SER A 117 -7.32 4.68 7.56
CA SER A 117 -8.62 4.20 8.02
C SER A 117 -8.71 4.20 9.55
N LEU A 118 -9.93 4.15 10.08
CA LEU A 118 -10.16 4.09 11.53
C LEU A 118 -9.56 2.81 12.12
N GLU A 119 -9.65 1.71 11.38
CA GLU A 119 -9.15 0.38 11.75
C GLU A 119 -7.63 0.43 11.93
N ALA A 120 -6.89 0.90 10.92
CA ALA A 120 -5.44 1.02 11.00
C ALA A 120 -5.00 1.99 12.11
N HIS A 121 -5.68 3.15 12.22
CA HIS A 121 -5.33 4.17 13.22
C HIS A 121 -5.54 3.66 14.66
N SER A 122 -6.68 3.03 14.93
CA SER A 122 -6.99 2.48 16.26
C SER A 122 -6.10 1.29 16.60
N THR A 123 -5.77 0.45 15.62
CA THR A 123 -4.88 -0.71 15.79
C THR A 123 -3.48 -0.27 16.25
N LEU A 124 -2.93 0.80 15.65
CA LEU A 124 -1.67 1.39 16.09
C LEU A 124 -1.77 1.91 17.53
N ALA A 125 -2.87 2.57 17.90
CA ALA A 125 -3.05 3.07 19.26
C ALA A 125 -3.11 1.94 20.29
N ILE A 126 -3.89 0.88 20.03
CA ILE A 126 -3.97 -0.30 20.90
C ILE A 126 -2.59 -0.93 21.08
N ALA A 127 -1.85 -1.14 19.98
CA ALA A 127 -0.52 -1.74 20.03
C ALA A 127 0.45 -0.93 20.88
N MET A 128 0.53 0.39 20.65
CA MET A 128 1.46 1.27 21.37
C MET A 128 1.12 1.38 22.85
N ASN A 129 -0.16 1.53 23.18
CA ASN A 129 -0.62 1.59 24.57
C ASN A 129 -0.31 0.28 25.32
N LYS A 130 -0.46 -0.88 24.66
CA LYS A 130 -0.18 -2.20 25.24
C LYS A 130 1.31 -2.41 25.57
N ILE A 131 2.22 -1.82 24.79
CA ILE A 131 3.69 -1.92 25.03
C ILE A 131 4.26 -0.76 25.83
N GLY A 132 3.43 0.22 26.23
CA GLY A 132 3.85 1.43 26.93
C GLY A 132 4.64 2.42 26.05
N GLY A 133 4.59 2.26 24.72
CA GLY A 133 5.03 3.28 23.78
C GLY A 133 3.91 4.29 23.50
N LYS A 134 4.07 5.13 22.48
CA LYS A 134 3.09 6.21 22.20
C LYS A 134 2.61 6.19 20.76
N SER A 135 1.30 6.31 20.55
CA SER A 135 0.74 6.56 19.22
C SER A 135 0.38 8.03 19.02
N ASN A 136 0.40 8.49 17.77
CA ASN A 136 0.15 9.89 17.42
C ASN A 136 -1.07 10.04 16.50
N THR A 137 -1.96 10.99 16.82
CA THR A 137 -3.19 11.23 16.06
C THR A 137 -2.97 11.70 14.62
N GLY A 138 -1.88 12.43 14.37
CA GLY A 138 -1.74 13.26 13.18
C GLY A 138 -2.74 14.42 13.13
N GLU A 139 -2.73 15.16 12.02
CA GLU A 139 -3.49 16.42 11.86
C GLU A 139 -5.01 16.27 11.67
N GLY A 140 -5.56 15.06 11.84
CA GLY A 140 -6.94 14.75 11.44
C GLY A 140 -7.99 14.82 12.54
N GLY A 141 -7.60 15.23 13.75
CA GLY A 141 -8.41 15.04 14.96
C GLY A 141 -8.47 13.56 15.38
N GLU A 142 -9.28 13.29 16.41
CA GLU A 142 -9.54 11.94 16.90
C GLU A 142 -11.02 11.81 17.27
N LYS A 143 -11.63 10.68 16.92
CA LYS A 143 -13.05 10.44 17.20
C LYS A 143 -13.30 10.46 18.72
N PRO A 144 -14.25 11.27 19.24
CA PRO A 144 -14.48 11.42 20.68
C PRO A 144 -14.64 10.11 21.46
N SER A 145 -15.32 9.11 20.88
CA SER A 145 -15.53 7.80 21.52
C SER A 145 -14.25 7.00 21.82
N ARG A 146 -13.09 7.40 21.27
CA ARG A 146 -11.79 6.82 21.60
C ARG A 146 -11.16 7.44 22.84
N MET A 147 -11.67 8.57 23.31
CA MET A 147 -11.19 9.30 24.50
C MET A 147 -12.13 9.09 25.69
N GLU A 148 -13.34 8.57 25.46
CA GLU A 148 -14.27 8.16 26.51
C GLU A 148 -13.67 7.01 27.34
N PRO A 149 -13.57 7.14 28.68
CA PRO A 149 -13.14 6.05 29.55
C PRO A 149 -14.04 4.81 29.40
N LEU A 150 -13.48 3.64 29.69
CA LEU A 150 -14.25 2.39 29.76
C LEU A 150 -15.17 2.40 31.00
N PRO A 151 -16.19 1.52 31.06
CA PRO A 151 -17.13 1.46 32.20
C PRO A 151 -16.47 1.22 33.56
N ASP A 152 -15.26 0.65 33.58
CA ASP A 152 -14.46 0.42 34.79
C ASP A 152 -13.60 1.65 35.20
N GLY A 153 -13.70 2.76 34.45
CA GLY A 153 -12.94 3.98 34.65
C GLY A 153 -11.53 3.94 34.05
N SER A 154 -11.11 2.82 33.45
CA SER A 154 -9.81 2.73 32.79
C SER A 154 -9.81 3.51 31.46
N MET A 155 -8.62 3.92 31.05
CA MET A 155 -8.44 4.64 29.80
C MET A 155 -8.70 3.74 28.60
N ASN A 156 -9.40 4.29 27.61
CA ASN A 156 -9.70 3.56 26.39
C ASN A 156 -8.41 3.18 25.64
N PRO A 157 -8.18 1.89 25.33
CA PRO A 157 -6.97 1.43 24.67
C PRO A 157 -6.83 1.97 23.24
N LYS A 158 -7.91 2.48 22.63
CA LYS A 158 -7.89 3.12 21.31
C LYS A 158 -7.45 4.59 21.36
N ARG A 159 -7.29 5.19 22.55
CA ARG A 159 -6.87 6.60 22.71
C ARG A 159 -5.42 6.77 22.26
N SER A 160 -5.15 7.74 21.41
CA SER A 160 -3.78 8.10 21.05
C SER A 160 -3.10 8.90 22.17
N ALA A 161 -1.87 8.54 22.55
CA ALA A 161 -1.14 9.24 23.62
C ALA A 161 -0.66 10.64 23.20
N ILE A 162 -0.19 10.77 21.95
CA ILE A 162 0.26 12.03 21.36
C ILE A 162 -0.84 12.62 20.49
N LYS A 163 -1.16 13.89 20.73
CA LYS A 163 -2.21 14.64 20.05
C LYS A 163 -1.56 15.79 19.27
N GLN A 164 -1.67 15.76 17.94
CA GLN A 164 -1.05 16.78 17.10
C GLN A 164 -1.91 18.05 17.01
N VAL A 165 -1.26 19.21 17.02
CA VAL A 165 -1.80 20.53 16.74
C VAL A 165 -1.07 21.07 15.50
N ALA A 166 -1.79 21.13 14.38
CA ALA A 166 -1.27 21.56 13.07
C ALA A 166 -2.03 22.79 12.57
N SER A 167 -1.53 23.47 11.53
CA SER A 167 -2.09 24.72 10.98
C SER A 167 -3.58 24.68 10.62
N GLY A 168 -4.12 23.52 10.25
CA GLY A 168 -5.55 23.36 9.97
C GLY A 168 -6.45 23.36 11.21
N ARG A 169 -5.90 23.10 12.41
CA ARG A 169 -6.63 22.93 13.69
C ARG A 169 -7.82 21.95 13.63
N PHE A 170 -7.80 20.99 12.70
CA PHE A 170 -8.89 20.02 12.55
C PHE A 170 -9.07 19.17 13.81
N GLY A 171 -10.28 19.22 14.38
CA GLY A 171 -10.66 18.45 15.57
C GLY A 171 -9.90 18.84 16.85
N VAL A 172 -9.27 20.03 16.89
CA VAL A 172 -8.55 20.51 18.08
C VAL A 172 -9.51 21.23 19.01
N THR A 173 -10.08 20.50 19.96
CA THR A 173 -11.02 21.00 20.99
C THR A 173 -10.41 20.93 22.39
N SER A 174 -11.03 21.59 23.38
CA SER A 174 -10.64 21.44 24.79
C SER A 174 -10.58 19.97 25.23
N TYR A 175 -11.56 19.16 24.80
CA TYR A 175 -11.65 17.73 25.12
C TYR A 175 -10.52 16.92 24.47
N TYR A 176 -10.16 17.24 23.22
CA TYR A 176 -9.02 16.64 22.53
C TYR A 176 -7.69 16.92 23.23
N LEU A 177 -7.47 18.18 23.63
CA LEU A 177 -6.23 18.61 24.29
C LEU A 177 -6.08 18.04 25.72
N THR A 178 -7.19 17.96 26.46
CA THR A 178 -7.23 17.41 27.82
C THR A 178 -6.88 15.91 27.86
N ASN A 179 -7.18 15.17 26.78
CA ASN A 179 -6.93 13.72 26.68
C ASN A 179 -5.57 13.37 26.03
N ALA A 180 -4.58 14.26 26.15
CA ALA A 180 -3.22 14.08 25.64
C ALA A 180 -2.23 13.78 26.77
N ASP A 181 -1.30 12.86 26.55
CA ASP A 181 -0.09 12.75 27.38
C ASP A 181 1.03 13.67 26.82
N GLU A 182 0.97 13.93 25.51
CA GLU A 182 1.83 14.85 24.80
C GLU A 182 1.08 15.57 23.69
N LEU A 183 1.30 16.88 23.58
CA LEU A 183 0.79 17.75 22.53
C LEU A 183 1.92 18.08 21.56
N GLN A 184 1.76 17.71 20.29
CA GLN A 184 2.77 17.93 19.27
C GLN A 184 2.39 19.10 18.35
N ILE A 185 3.13 20.19 18.40
CA ILE A 185 3.04 21.29 17.44
C ILE A 185 3.73 20.85 16.15
N LYS A 186 2.96 20.78 15.05
CA LYS A 186 3.48 20.36 13.74
C LYS A 186 3.85 21.58 12.89
N MET A 187 5.09 22.05 13.04
CA MET A 187 5.62 23.11 12.17
C MET A 187 5.76 22.64 10.73
N ALA A 188 6.30 21.43 10.54
CA ALA A 188 6.55 20.88 9.21
C ALA A 188 6.49 19.34 9.21
N GLN A 189 6.47 18.77 8.01
CA GLN A 189 6.69 17.34 7.81
C GLN A 189 7.65 17.09 6.64
N GLY A 190 8.41 16.00 6.72
CA GLY A 190 9.50 15.76 5.79
C GLY A 190 9.15 15.58 4.32
N ALA A 191 7.92 15.15 4.01
CA ALA A 191 7.47 15.02 2.64
C ALA A 191 7.12 16.35 1.95
N LYS A 192 6.90 17.41 2.75
CA LYS A 192 6.47 18.72 2.28
C LYS A 192 6.74 19.80 3.34
N PRO A 193 8.01 20.15 3.60
CA PRO A 193 8.36 21.04 4.70
C PRO A 193 7.77 22.45 4.61
N GLY A 194 7.61 22.98 3.38
CA GLY A 194 7.08 24.32 3.12
C GLY A 194 5.57 24.40 2.86
N GLU A 195 4.82 23.32 3.09
CA GLU A 195 3.39 23.24 2.75
C GLU A 195 2.55 22.64 3.89
N GLY A 196 1.24 22.85 3.81
CA GLY A 196 0.27 22.31 4.77
C GLY A 196 -0.14 20.85 4.50
N GLY A 197 -0.91 20.31 5.45
CA GLY A 197 -1.63 19.04 5.30
C GLY A 197 -2.57 19.02 4.09
N GLU A 198 -2.73 17.85 3.47
CA GLU A 198 -3.64 17.67 2.32
C GLU A 198 -4.47 16.40 2.52
N LEU A 199 -5.79 16.52 2.41
CA LEU A 199 -6.71 15.40 2.34
C LEU A 199 -7.68 15.59 1.16
N PRO A 200 -7.64 14.71 0.14
CA PRO A 200 -8.55 14.80 -1.00
C PRO A 200 -10.03 14.70 -0.57
N GLY A 201 -10.92 15.47 -1.23
CA GLY A 201 -12.33 15.59 -0.82
C GLY A 201 -13.11 14.28 -0.82
N HIS A 202 -12.79 13.36 -1.74
CA HIS A 202 -13.38 12.02 -1.78
C HIS A 202 -12.95 11.09 -0.63
N LYS A 203 -12.05 11.56 0.26
CA LYS A 203 -11.71 10.93 1.54
C LYS A 203 -12.32 11.67 2.74
N VAL A 204 -12.92 12.84 2.52
CA VAL A 204 -13.59 13.64 3.54
C VAL A 204 -15.07 13.27 3.52
N ILE A 205 -15.40 12.08 4.01
CA ILE A 205 -16.77 11.54 3.99
C ILE A 205 -17.16 10.99 5.37
N GLY A 206 -18.45 10.97 5.67
CA GLY A 206 -19.00 10.45 6.93
C GLY A 206 -18.28 11.01 8.16
N ASP A 207 -17.85 10.10 9.04
CA ASP A 207 -17.16 10.41 10.29
C ASP A 207 -15.90 11.30 10.14
N ILE A 208 -15.23 11.29 8.99
CA ILE A 208 -14.05 12.15 8.76
C ILE A 208 -14.45 13.61 8.73
N ALA A 209 -15.52 13.94 8.01
CA ALA A 209 -16.01 15.31 7.90
C ALA A 209 -16.44 15.83 9.27
N VAL A 210 -17.15 14.99 10.04
CA VAL A 210 -17.61 15.28 11.41
C VAL A 210 -16.43 15.50 12.36
N THR A 211 -15.45 14.59 12.38
CA THR A 211 -14.29 14.68 13.29
C THR A 211 -13.44 15.94 13.05
N ARG A 212 -13.46 16.44 11.80
CA ARG A 212 -12.70 17.64 11.41
C ARG A 212 -13.53 18.92 11.43
N ASN A 213 -14.81 18.86 11.80
CA ASN A 213 -15.77 19.96 11.70
C ASN A 213 -15.72 20.62 10.31
N SER A 214 -15.80 19.79 9.28
CA SER A 214 -15.64 20.18 7.88
C SER A 214 -16.79 19.66 7.02
N THR A 215 -16.90 20.17 5.78
CA THR A 215 -17.93 19.75 4.84
C THR A 215 -17.55 18.46 4.11
N ALA A 216 -18.44 17.47 4.11
CA ALA A 216 -18.22 16.21 3.40
C ALA A 216 -18.06 16.43 1.88
N GLY A 217 -17.12 15.72 1.25
CA GLY A 217 -16.81 15.83 -0.18
C GLY A 217 -15.86 16.96 -0.56
N VAL A 218 -15.59 17.91 0.34
CA VAL A 218 -14.70 19.06 0.08
C VAL A 218 -13.26 18.72 0.45
N GLY A 219 -12.32 19.01 -0.44
CA GLY A 219 -10.89 18.80 -0.20
C GLY A 219 -10.36 19.71 0.90
N LEU A 220 -9.55 19.16 1.82
CA LEU A 220 -8.96 19.91 2.92
C LEU A 220 -7.49 20.16 2.65
N ILE A 221 -7.17 21.42 2.34
CA ILE A 221 -5.80 21.93 2.27
C ILE A 221 -5.61 22.82 3.50
N SER A 222 -4.63 22.45 4.32
CA SER A 222 -4.27 23.26 5.49
C SER A 222 -3.41 24.44 5.05
N PRO A 223 -3.50 25.60 5.74
CA PRO A 223 -2.55 26.69 5.51
C PRO A 223 -1.11 26.19 5.68
N PRO A 224 -0.13 26.66 4.89
CA PRO A 224 1.27 26.33 5.13
C PRO A 224 1.77 26.77 6.52
N PRO A 225 1.55 28.03 6.98
CA PRO A 225 1.95 28.44 8.31
C PRO A 225 0.87 28.13 9.35
N HIS A 226 1.29 28.03 10.61
CA HIS A 226 0.41 28.27 11.73
C HIS A 226 0.13 29.77 11.81
N HIS A 227 -1.13 30.20 11.76
CA HIS A 227 -1.46 31.63 11.80
C HIS A 227 -1.23 32.27 13.18
N ASP A 228 -0.95 31.47 14.19
CA ASP A 228 -0.52 31.86 15.54
C ASP A 228 0.97 31.60 15.78
N ILE A 229 1.77 31.45 14.72
CA ILE A 229 3.23 31.32 14.78
C ILE A 229 3.87 32.06 13.58
N TYR A 230 4.19 33.34 13.76
CA TYR A 230 4.99 34.10 12.79
C TYR A 230 6.42 34.37 13.26
N SER A 231 6.70 34.11 14.52
CA SER A 231 8.01 34.24 15.14
C SER A 231 8.23 33.22 16.26
N ILE A 232 9.40 33.26 16.89
CA ILE A 232 9.74 32.34 17.98
C ILE A 232 8.98 32.67 19.27
N GLU A 233 8.67 33.95 19.50
CA GLU A 233 7.81 34.38 20.60
C GLU A 233 6.37 33.90 20.43
N ASP A 234 5.85 33.85 19.21
CA ASP A 234 4.53 33.25 18.94
C ASP A 234 4.53 31.73 19.15
N LEU A 235 5.61 31.03 18.77
CA LEU A 235 5.77 29.62 19.11
C LEU A 235 5.79 29.43 20.63
N ALA A 236 6.50 30.28 21.36
CA ALA A 236 6.50 30.27 22.82
C ALA A 236 5.11 30.55 23.40
N GLN A 237 4.33 31.43 22.77
CA GLN A 237 2.94 31.68 23.16
C GLN A 237 2.07 30.43 22.94
N LEU A 238 2.15 29.76 21.80
CA LEU A 238 1.40 28.52 21.57
C LEU A 238 1.82 27.41 22.55
N ILE A 239 3.11 27.28 22.87
CA ILE A 239 3.58 26.35 23.92
C ILE A 239 2.92 26.69 25.26
N HIS A 240 2.85 27.98 25.62
CA HIS A 240 2.19 28.44 26.84
C HIS A 240 0.68 28.14 26.82
N ASP A 241 -0.02 28.40 25.72
CA ASP A 241 -1.45 28.12 25.57
C ASP A 241 -1.75 26.63 25.73
N LEU A 242 -0.96 25.75 25.08
CA LEU A 242 -1.13 24.31 25.17
C LEU A 242 -0.82 23.77 26.57
N LYS A 243 0.16 24.34 27.26
CA LYS A 243 0.45 24.04 28.66
C LYS A 243 -0.65 24.49 29.61
N ASN A 244 -1.33 25.61 29.32
CA ASN A 244 -2.52 25.99 30.09
C ASN A 244 -3.70 25.07 29.76
N ALA A 245 -3.85 24.63 28.50
CA ALA A 245 -4.93 23.74 28.09
C ALA A 245 -4.78 22.30 28.61
N ASN A 246 -3.56 21.89 28.92
CA ASN A 246 -3.25 20.65 29.62
C ASN A 246 -1.90 20.77 30.37
N PRO A 247 -1.94 21.10 31.68
CA PRO A 247 -0.73 21.30 32.48
C PRO A 247 0.16 20.06 32.59
N GLU A 248 -0.43 18.85 32.51
CA GLU A 248 0.27 17.58 32.66
C GLU A 248 0.98 17.12 31.37
N ALA A 249 0.47 17.51 30.19
CA ALA A 249 0.99 17.04 28.91
C ALA A 249 2.38 17.59 28.57
N ARG A 250 3.26 16.76 28.00
CA ARG A 250 4.50 17.27 27.37
C ARG A 250 4.18 18.06 26.10
N ILE A 251 5.02 19.00 25.72
CA ILE A 251 4.93 19.69 24.42
C ILE A 251 6.10 19.24 23.54
N SER A 252 5.83 18.82 22.31
CA SER A 252 6.85 18.56 21.29
C SER A 252 6.64 19.45 20.07
N VAL A 253 7.72 19.76 19.37
CA VAL A 253 7.70 20.56 18.13
C VAL A 253 8.33 19.74 17.01
N LYS A 254 7.58 19.48 15.95
CA LYS A 254 8.02 18.62 14.84
C LYS A 254 8.59 19.42 13.67
N LEU A 255 9.82 19.05 13.27
CA LEU A 255 10.60 19.54 12.11
C LEU A 255 11.04 18.32 11.25
N GLY A 256 11.43 18.45 9.98
CA GLY A 256 12.17 17.35 9.29
C GLY A 256 12.01 17.18 7.77
N HIS A 257 12.55 16.05 7.26
CA HIS A 257 12.67 15.52 5.87
C HIS A 257 12.47 13.97 5.86
N ASP A 258 12.24 13.35 4.70
CA ASP A 258 12.23 11.88 4.47
C ASP A 258 11.12 11.06 5.18
N GLY A 259 10.09 11.76 5.68
CA GLY A 259 8.87 11.17 6.21
C GLY A 259 7.90 10.71 5.11
N GLY A 260 7.12 9.66 5.35
CA GLY A 260 6.02 9.26 4.48
C GLY A 260 4.87 10.28 4.46
N THR A 261 4.04 10.26 3.41
CA THR A 261 2.82 11.09 3.31
C THR A 261 1.68 10.34 2.63
N GLY A 262 0.44 10.67 3.02
CA GLY A 262 -0.77 10.18 2.35
C GLY A 262 -1.06 10.91 1.03
N ALA A 263 -0.75 12.21 0.97
CA ALA A 263 -0.90 13.07 -0.20
C ALA A 263 0.11 14.23 -0.14
N SER A 264 0.81 14.46 -1.25
CA SER A 264 1.75 15.57 -1.44
C SER A 264 2.12 15.66 -2.91
N ARG A 265 2.60 16.83 -3.33
CA ARG A 265 3.28 17.00 -4.62
C ARG A 265 4.61 16.26 -4.64
N TRP A 266 5.01 15.78 -5.81
CA TRP A 266 6.28 15.06 -6.00
C TRP A 266 7.51 15.94 -5.76
N THR A 267 7.43 17.22 -6.10
CA THR A 267 8.50 18.20 -5.87
C THR A 267 8.84 18.31 -4.38
N GLY A 268 7.84 18.39 -3.51
CA GLY A 268 8.03 18.38 -2.05
C GLY A 268 8.73 17.10 -1.58
N ILE A 269 8.28 15.94 -2.09
CA ILE A 269 8.83 14.62 -1.69
C ILE A 269 10.29 14.45 -2.13
N LYS A 270 10.65 14.96 -3.31
CA LYS A 270 11.95 14.68 -3.95
C LYS A 270 12.99 15.78 -3.78
N SER A 271 12.57 17.00 -3.46
CA SER A 271 13.44 18.17 -3.56
C SER A 271 13.42 19.07 -2.33
N ALA A 272 12.64 18.77 -1.30
CA ALA A 272 12.54 19.60 -0.10
C ALA A 272 12.84 18.82 1.19
N GLY A 273 13.80 19.32 1.98
CA GLY A 273 14.25 18.77 3.26
C GLY A 273 15.67 18.18 3.21
N LEU A 274 16.25 17.88 4.38
CA LEU A 274 17.59 17.29 4.55
C LEU A 274 17.57 16.04 5.42
N PRO A 275 18.41 15.02 5.15
CA PRO A 275 18.49 13.77 5.94
C PRO A 275 18.50 14.01 7.45
N TRP A 276 17.79 13.16 8.20
CA TRP A 276 17.66 13.33 9.66
C TRP A 276 18.99 13.18 10.38
N GLU A 277 19.96 12.44 9.81
CA GLU A 277 21.30 12.31 10.38
C GLU A 277 21.92 13.68 10.61
N LEU A 278 21.83 14.57 9.61
CA LEU A 278 22.35 15.94 9.68
C LEU A 278 21.61 16.77 10.73
N GLY A 279 20.28 16.85 10.61
CA GLY A 279 19.46 17.70 11.47
C GLY A 279 19.49 17.26 12.95
N LEU A 280 19.56 15.96 13.21
CA LEU A 280 19.64 15.41 14.56
C LEU A 280 20.97 15.78 15.23
N ALA A 281 22.09 15.50 14.55
CA ALA A 281 23.41 15.78 15.11
C ALA A 281 23.62 17.29 15.32
N GLU A 282 23.23 18.13 14.35
CA GLU A 282 23.30 19.59 14.47
C GLU A 282 22.48 20.09 15.66
N THR A 283 21.24 19.61 15.81
CA THR A 283 20.37 19.97 16.93
C THR A 283 21.00 19.54 18.27
N HIS A 284 21.51 18.32 18.35
CA HIS A 284 22.15 17.80 19.54
C HIS A 284 23.39 18.63 19.94
N GLN A 285 24.31 18.83 19.00
CA GLN A 285 25.54 19.61 19.19
C GLN A 285 25.23 21.05 19.59
N THR A 286 24.27 21.70 18.93
CA THR A 286 23.88 23.08 19.21
C THR A 286 23.26 23.23 20.61
N LEU A 287 22.36 22.31 20.99
CA LEU A 287 21.75 22.34 22.32
C LEU A 287 22.78 22.09 23.44
N VAL A 288 23.77 21.23 23.20
CA VAL A 288 24.87 20.97 24.17
C VAL A 288 25.77 22.21 24.28
N ALA A 289 26.16 22.81 23.15
CA ALA A 289 26.98 24.02 23.13
C ALA A 289 26.34 25.16 23.98
N ASN A 290 25.01 25.28 23.92
CA ASN A 290 24.25 26.30 24.62
C ASN A 290 23.74 25.87 26.02
N ASP A 291 24.07 24.67 26.51
CA ASP A 291 23.58 24.11 27.78
C ASP A 291 22.04 24.09 27.91
N LEU A 292 21.39 23.81 26.79
CA LEU A 292 19.94 23.64 26.68
C LEU A 292 19.54 22.17 26.51
N ARG A 293 20.48 21.28 26.16
CA ARG A 293 20.22 19.86 25.89
C ARG A 293 19.61 19.12 27.08
N GLY A 294 19.98 19.49 28.31
CA GLY A 294 19.46 18.90 29.54
C GLY A 294 17.95 19.09 29.73
N ARG A 295 17.31 20.05 29.03
CA ARG A 295 15.88 20.39 29.17
C ARG A 295 15.00 19.82 28.06
N THR A 296 15.59 19.22 27.04
CA THR A 296 14.89 18.92 25.79
C THR A 296 15.09 17.45 25.44
N VAL A 297 13.99 16.71 25.24
CA VAL A 297 14.06 15.36 24.68
C VAL A 297 14.17 15.46 23.16
N LEU A 298 15.18 14.83 22.56
CA LEU A 298 15.29 14.76 21.10
C LEU A 298 14.62 13.49 20.57
N GLN A 299 13.58 13.67 19.77
CA GLN A 299 12.93 12.60 19.02
C GLN A 299 13.33 12.70 17.54
N THR A 300 13.64 11.57 16.90
CA THR A 300 13.86 11.52 15.44
C THR A 300 12.92 10.53 14.75
N ASP A 301 12.50 10.85 13.53
CA ASP A 301 11.77 9.97 12.63
C ASP A 301 12.33 10.08 11.20
N GLY A 302 11.84 9.25 10.27
CA GLY A 302 12.27 9.29 8.86
C GLY A 302 12.92 7.98 8.41
N GLN A 303 12.12 7.10 7.80
CA GLN A 303 12.55 5.78 7.32
C GLN A 303 13.39 4.95 8.32
N LEU A 304 13.20 5.12 9.64
CA LEU A 304 13.74 4.21 10.66
C LEU A 304 13.06 2.84 10.52
N LYS A 305 13.85 1.79 10.33
CA LYS A 305 13.35 0.48 9.90
C LYS A 305 13.94 -0.70 10.67
N THR A 306 15.15 -0.53 11.20
CA THR A 306 15.96 -1.58 11.84
C THR A 306 16.53 -1.11 13.18
N GLY A 307 16.97 -2.05 14.03
CA GLY A 307 17.65 -1.73 15.27
C GLY A 307 18.96 -0.97 15.03
N LYS A 308 19.64 -1.22 13.90
CA LYS A 308 20.82 -0.42 13.47
C LYS A 308 20.46 1.05 13.23
N ASP A 309 19.33 1.35 12.59
CA ASP A 309 18.90 2.74 12.39
C ASP A 309 18.66 3.44 13.74
N VAL A 310 18.02 2.75 14.69
CA VAL A 310 17.78 3.26 16.05
C VAL A 310 19.09 3.51 16.79
N ALA A 311 20.01 2.54 16.77
CA ALA A 311 21.32 2.66 17.41
C ALA A 311 22.12 3.85 16.85
N ILE A 312 22.17 4.03 15.52
CA ILE A 312 22.84 5.19 14.91
C ILE A 312 22.16 6.49 15.35
N ALA A 313 20.83 6.55 15.36
CA ALA A 313 20.10 7.72 15.85
C ALA A 313 20.41 8.02 17.32
N THR A 314 20.52 7.01 18.19
CA THR A 314 20.92 7.17 19.60
C THR A 314 22.31 7.79 19.71
N LEU A 315 23.30 7.24 18.99
CA LEU A 315 24.68 7.73 19.00
C LEU A 315 24.80 9.16 18.46
N LEU A 316 23.90 9.59 17.57
CA LEU A 316 23.83 10.98 17.08
C LEU A 316 23.04 11.92 18.00
N GLY A 317 22.40 11.41 19.06
CA GLY A 317 21.81 12.24 20.15
C GLY A 317 20.32 12.04 20.41
N ALA A 318 19.63 11.13 19.72
CA ALA A 318 18.19 10.90 19.91
C ALA A 318 17.88 10.05 21.17
N GLU A 319 16.76 10.36 21.81
CA GLU A 319 16.21 9.70 23.00
C GLU A 319 14.93 8.89 22.72
N GLU A 320 14.16 9.33 21.73
CA GLU A 320 12.89 8.75 21.30
C GLU A 320 12.87 8.58 19.77
N PHE A 321 12.12 7.59 19.27
CA PHE A 321 12.19 7.16 17.87
C PHE A 321 10.79 7.01 17.27
N GLY A 322 10.53 7.72 16.17
CA GLY A 322 9.26 7.72 15.45
C GLY A 322 9.24 6.76 14.27
N PHE A 323 8.19 5.94 14.16
CA PHE A 323 8.02 4.96 13.09
C PHE A 323 6.67 5.12 12.40
N SER A 324 6.68 5.35 11.09
CA SER A 324 5.45 5.49 10.29
C SER A 324 5.28 4.32 9.32
N THR A 325 6.16 4.22 8.32
CA THR A 325 5.99 3.26 7.21
C THR A 325 6.15 1.80 7.64
N ALA A 326 7.11 1.48 8.52
CA ALA A 326 7.33 0.09 8.95
C ALA A 326 6.13 -0.48 9.71
N PRO A 327 5.53 0.20 10.72
CA PRO A 327 4.28 -0.25 11.34
C PRO A 327 3.10 -0.38 10.36
N LEU A 328 3.01 0.49 9.34
CA LEU A 328 1.97 0.29 8.31
C LEU A 328 2.24 -0.96 7.46
N ILE A 329 3.50 -1.29 7.17
CA ILE A 329 3.86 -2.52 6.45
C ILE A 329 3.50 -3.75 7.28
N THR A 330 3.74 -3.75 8.60
CA THR A 330 3.36 -4.88 9.48
C THR A 330 1.85 -5.08 9.55
N LEU A 331 1.07 -4.00 9.43
CA LEU A 331 -0.39 -4.04 9.28
C LEU A 331 -0.87 -4.48 7.88
N GLY A 332 0.02 -4.61 6.90
CA GLY A 332 -0.29 -5.13 5.56
C GLY A 332 -0.02 -4.18 4.40
N CYS A 333 0.55 -2.99 4.62
CA CYS A 333 0.88 -2.08 3.53
C CYS A 333 1.87 -2.72 2.54
N ILE A 334 1.48 -2.75 1.27
CA ILE A 334 2.28 -3.31 0.15
C ILE A 334 2.99 -2.24 -0.70
N MET A 335 3.12 -1.02 -0.17
CA MET A 335 3.76 0.12 -0.83
C MET A 335 3.24 0.40 -2.25
N MET A 336 1.90 0.38 -2.39
CA MET A 336 1.21 0.73 -3.64
C MET A 336 1.41 2.20 -4.04
N ARG A 337 1.68 3.10 -3.07
CA ARG A 337 1.86 4.56 -3.25
C ARG A 337 0.67 5.29 -3.89
N LYS A 338 -0.53 4.73 -3.77
CA LYS A 338 -1.81 5.34 -4.20
C LYS A 338 -2.70 5.76 -3.02
N CYS A 339 -2.10 6.11 -1.88
CA CYS A 339 -2.78 6.49 -0.65
C CYS A 339 -3.77 7.67 -0.83
N HIS A 340 -3.42 8.61 -1.73
CA HIS A 340 -4.23 9.77 -2.09
C HIS A 340 -5.47 9.41 -2.94
N LYS A 341 -5.47 8.27 -3.64
CA LYS A 341 -6.58 7.90 -4.55
C LYS A 341 -7.77 7.25 -3.84
N ASN A 342 -7.68 6.97 -2.55
CA ASN A 342 -8.72 6.24 -1.81
C ASN A 342 -8.98 4.82 -2.33
N THR A 343 -7.95 4.20 -2.92
CA THR A 343 -8.02 2.87 -3.52
C THR A 343 -7.04 1.90 -2.86
N CYS A 344 -6.79 2.04 -1.56
CA CYS A 344 -5.87 1.16 -0.84
C CYS A 344 -6.48 -0.24 -0.74
N PRO A 345 -5.89 -1.28 -1.37
CA PRO A 345 -6.51 -2.59 -1.46
C PRO A 345 -6.58 -3.30 -0.10
N VAL A 346 -5.66 -2.99 0.81
CA VAL A 346 -5.53 -3.65 2.12
C VAL A 346 -6.21 -2.86 3.24
N GLY A 347 -7.13 -1.96 2.92
CA GLY A 347 -7.94 -1.23 3.91
C GLY A 347 -7.19 -0.25 4.81
N ILE A 348 -5.91 0.06 4.54
CA ILE A 348 -5.09 0.96 5.38
C ILE A 348 -5.32 2.43 5.03
N ALA A 349 -5.03 2.84 3.79
CA ALA A 349 -5.02 4.26 3.39
C ALA A 349 -6.26 4.62 2.57
N THR A 350 -7.45 4.21 3.04
CA THR A 350 -8.73 4.37 2.35
C THR A 350 -9.87 4.63 3.34
N GLN A 351 -10.87 5.38 2.89
CA GLN A 351 -12.15 5.64 3.57
C GLN A 351 -13.31 4.93 2.87
N ASP A 352 -13.04 4.24 1.75
CA ASP A 352 -14.02 3.40 1.06
C ASP A 352 -14.40 2.18 1.95
N PRO A 353 -15.69 1.97 2.27
CA PRO A 353 -16.12 0.89 3.16
C PRO A 353 -15.72 -0.50 2.67
N VAL A 354 -15.92 -0.80 1.37
CA VAL A 354 -15.61 -2.11 0.77
C VAL A 354 -14.11 -2.42 0.88
N LEU A 355 -13.26 -1.41 0.71
CA LEU A 355 -11.83 -1.58 0.89
C LEU A 355 -11.40 -1.65 2.35
N ARG A 356 -12.08 -0.95 3.26
CA ARG A 356 -11.79 -0.99 4.71
C ARG A 356 -12.10 -2.37 5.31
N GLU A 357 -13.15 -3.04 4.84
CA GLU A 357 -13.47 -4.42 5.22
C GLU A 357 -12.33 -5.41 4.92
N LYS A 358 -11.43 -5.06 3.98
CA LYS A 358 -10.26 -5.88 3.62
C LYS A 358 -9.05 -5.68 4.54
N PHE A 359 -9.17 -4.84 5.58
CA PHE A 359 -8.12 -4.64 6.56
C PHE A 359 -7.97 -5.88 7.46
N ALA A 360 -6.78 -6.47 7.48
CA ALA A 360 -6.45 -7.69 8.24
C ALA A 360 -5.27 -7.49 9.21
N GLY A 361 -4.99 -6.25 9.60
CA GLY A 361 -3.88 -5.91 10.49
C GLY A 361 -4.29 -6.02 11.96
N GLU A 362 -3.54 -6.77 12.76
CA GLU A 362 -3.77 -6.91 14.20
C GLU A 362 -2.76 -6.11 15.03
N PRO A 363 -3.11 -5.67 16.26
CA PRO A 363 -2.18 -5.01 17.16
C PRO A 363 -0.91 -5.84 17.41
N GLU A 364 -1.06 -7.16 17.52
CA GLU A 364 0.02 -8.13 17.73
C GLU A 364 1.11 -8.04 16.65
N HIS A 365 0.75 -7.76 15.39
CA HIS A 365 1.74 -7.61 14.31
C HIS A 365 2.69 -6.44 14.56
N VAL A 366 2.18 -5.32 15.06
CA VAL A 366 2.96 -4.12 15.39
C VAL A 366 3.79 -4.36 16.64
N ILE A 367 3.22 -5.04 17.64
CA ILE A 367 3.90 -5.41 18.89
C ILE A 367 5.11 -6.31 18.59
N ASN A 368 4.92 -7.39 17.83
CA ASN A 368 5.97 -8.33 17.45
C ASN A 368 7.14 -7.59 16.76
N PHE A 369 6.83 -6.69 15.83
CA PHE A 369 7.84 -5.87 15.15
C PHE A 369 8.66 -5.02 16.14
N PHE A 370 8.01 -4.28 17.04
CA PHE A 370 8.72 -3.41 17.98
C PHE A 370 9.58 -4.19 18.97
N PHE A 371 9.16 -5.37 19.40
CA PHE A 371 9.98 -6.23 20.25
C PHE A 371 11.18 -6.83 19.51
N MET A 372 11.02 -7.28 18.27
CA MET A 372 12.17 -7.75 17.46
C MET A 372 13.15 -6.62 17.16
N LEU A 373 12.65 -5.41 16.87
CA LEU A 373 13.45 -4.21 16.69
C LEU A 373 14.21 -3.83 17.96
N ALA A 374 13.55 -3.83 19.12
CA ALA A 374 14.19 -3.55 20.40
C ALA A 374 15.24 -4.61 20.76
N GLU A 375 15.00 -5.88 20.44
CA GLU A 375 15.99 -6.94 20.68
C GLU A 375 17.24 -6.76 19.81
N GLU A 376 17.09 -6.37 18.55
CA GLU A 376 18.24 -6.01 17.69
C GLU A 376 19.02 -4.82 18.27
N VAL A 377 18.33 -3.81 18.85
CA VAL A 377 19.00 -2.70 19.54
C VAL A 377 19.79 -3.22 20.75
N ARG A 378 19.24 -4.13 21.55
CA ARG A 378 19.95 -4.73 22.70
C ARG A 378 21.19 -5.50 22.28
N GLU A 379 21.09 -6.29 21.21
CA GLU A 379 22.23 -6.99 20.62
C GLU A 379 23.34 -5.98 20.27
N ILE A 380 23.00 -4.86 19.61
CA ILE A 380 23.98 -3.82 19.24
C ILE A 380 24.57 -3.15 20.50
N MET A 381 23.76 -2.79 21.48
CA MET A 381 24.21 -2.20 22.74
C MET A 381 25.19 -3.11 23.48
N SER A 382 24.90 -4.41 23.55
CA SER A 382 25.79 -5.42 24.12
C SER A 382 27.15 -5.47 23.42
N HIS A 383 27.15 -5.42 22.08
CA HIS A 383 28.38 -5.39 21.27
C HIS A 383 29.20 -4.11 21.45
N LEU A 384 28.53 -2.98 21.68
CA LEU A 384 29.17 -1.67 21.88
C LEU A 384 29.59 -1.42 23.34
N GLY A 385 29.10 -2.21 24.29
CA GLY A 385 29.43 -2.09 25.72
C GLY A 385 28.51 -1.19 26.54
N PHE A 386 27.29 -0.90 26.08
CA PHE A 386 26.32 -0.02 26.76
C PHE A 386 25.20 -0.80 27.46
N ARG A 387 24.97 -0.57 28.75
CA ARG A 387 23.90 -1.24 29.51
C ARG A 387 22.56 -0.57 29.33
N THR A 388 22.56 0.74 29.09
CA THR A 388 21.34 1.54 28.92
C THR A 388 21.44 2.46 27.71
N ILE A 389 20.31 2.79 27.10
CA ILE A 389 20.21 3.77 26.01
C ILE A 389 20.79 5.11 26.46
N ASN A 390 20.59 5.49 27.73
CA ASN A 390 21.12 6.76 28.25
C ASN A 390 22.64 6.85 28.20
N GLU A 391 23.37 5.75 28.40
CA GLU A 391 24.84 5.71 28.26
C GLU A 391 25.29 5.87 26.79
N MET A 392 24.42 5.52 25.85
CA MET A 392 24.69 5.49 24.42
C MET A 392 24.37 6.83 23.73
N ILE A 393 23.49 7.67 24.30
CA ILE A 393 23.06 8.93 23.68
C ILE A 393 24.26 9.85 23.43
N GLY A 394 24.40 10.31 22.19
CA GLY A 394 25.42 11.30 21.81
C GLY A 394 26.85 10.76 21.71
N ARG A 395 27.04 9.44 21.87
CA ARG A 395 28.34 8.76 21.70
C ARG A 395 28.74 8.58 20.23
N SER A 396 28.72 9.67 19.46
CA SER A 396 29.08 9.66 18.04
C SER A 396 30.52 9.22 17.79
N ASP A 397 31.37 9.23 18.82
CA ASP A 397 32.71 8.64 18.80
C ASP A 397 32.72 7.14 18.49
N MET A 398 31.61 6.42 18.72
CA MET A 398 31.45 5.00 18.39
C MET A 398 31.07 4.73 16.92
N LEU A 399 30.91 5.78 16.12
CA LEU A 399 30.64 5.70 14.68
C LEU A 399 31.90 6.02 13.87
N GLU A 400 32.06 5.35 12.75
CA GLU A 400 33.07 5.69 11.74
C GLU A 400 32.57 5.40 10.31
N LEU A 401 33.25 5.97 9.32
CA LEU A 401 32.97 5.71 7.92
C LEU A 401 33.33 4.27 7.52
N ASP A 402 32.44 3.62 6.78
CA ASP A 402 32.70 2.32 6.17
C ASP A 402 33.56 2.50 4.91
N LYS A 403 34.86 2.23 5.06
CA LYS A 403 35.85 2.34 3.98
C LYS A 403 35.54 1.44 2.79
N GLU A 404 34.88 0.30 2.99
CA GLU A 404 34.56 -0.61 1.88
C GLU A 404 33.40 -0.07 1.05
N VAL A 405 32.39 0.53 1.70
CA VAL A 405 31.29 1.21 1.00
C VAL A 405 31.81 2.42 0.21
N ILE A 406 32.69 3.24 0.79
CA ILE A 406 33.27 4.41 0.09
C ILE A 406 34.08 3.97 -1.14
N LYS A 407 34.89 2.93 -1.03
CA LYS A 407 35.67 2.40 -2.16
C LYS A 407 34.79 1.83 -3.27
N SER A 408 33.60 1.33 -2.93
CA SER A 408 32.71 0.69 -3.91
C SER A 408 32.09 1.67 -4.90
N ASN A 409 32.09 2.98 -4.61
CA ASN A 409 31.49 4.00 -5.46
C ASN A 409 32.33 5.29 -5.51
N GLU A 410 32.91 5.58 -6.68
CA GLU A 410 33.70 6.78 -6.96
C GLU A 410 33.00 8.08 -6.53
N LYS A 411 31.67 8.17 -6.67
CA LYS A 411 30.90 9.38 -6.35
C LYS A 411 30.93 9.74 -4.86
N LEU A 412 31.30 8.79 -3.99
CA LEU A 412 31.37 8.99 -2.55
C LEU A 412 32.73 9.54 -2.08
N LYS A 413 33.75 9.61 -2.96
CA LYS A 413 35.14 9.90 -2.60
C LYS A 413 35.34 11.21 -1.82
N ASN A 414 34.49 12.20 -2.06
CA ASN A 414 34.62 13.55 -1.48
C ASN A 414 33.60 13.82 -0.35
N ILE A 415 32.88 12.81 0.14
CA ILE A 415 31.96 12.99 1.28
C ILE A 415 32.77 13.05 2.58
N ASP A 416 32.61 14.13 3.34
CA ASP A 416 33.19 14.31 4.67
C ASP A 416 32.08 14.40 5.73
N LEU A 417 32.05 13.40 6.64
CA LEU A 417 31.11 13.35 7.77
C LEU A 417 31.79 13.66 9.11
N SER A 418 33.02 14.19 9.12
CA SER A 418 33.78 14.46 10.36
C SER A 418 33.04 15.42 11.31
N LEU A 419 32.38 16.45 10.78
CA LEU A 419 31.59 17.39 11.58
C LEU A 419 30.35 16.73 12.20
N LEU A 420 29.70 15.83 11.45
CA LEU A 420 28.56 15.05 11.94
C LEU A 420 28.97 14.13 13.10
N LEU A 421 30.16 13.51 12.99
CA LEU A 421 30.67 12.54 13.95
C LEU A 421 31.46 13.16 15.10
N ARG A 422 31.54 14.49 15.19
CA ARG A 422 32.19 15.16 16.31
C ARG A 422 31.35 14.93 17.59
N PRO A 423 31.93 14.37 18.67
CA PRO A 423 31.24 14.20 19.94
C PRO A 423 30.81 15.54 20.52
N ALA A 424 29.54 15.66 20.91
CA ALA A 424 29.02 16.89 21.49
C ALA A 424 29.63 17.19 22.87
N ALA A 425 30.05 16.15 23.60
CA ALA A 425 30.80 16.29 24.85
C ALA A 425 32.12 17.07 24.68
N ASP A 426 32.78 16.97 23.52
CA ASP A 426 34.01 17.72 23.23
C ASP A 426 33.75 19.22 23.02
N ILE A 427 32.51 19.60 22.70
CA ILE A 427 32.11 20.99 22.51
C ILE A 427 31.93 21.68 23.87
N ARG A 428 31.25 21.00 24.80
CA ARG A 428 31.03 21.50 26.17
C ARG A 428 30.95 20.33 27.16
N PRO A 429 32.08 19.92 27.78
CA PRO A 429 32.15 18.71 28.61
C PRO A 429 31.20 18.66 29.81
N GLU A 430 30.90 19.81 30.41
CA GLU A 430 30.03 19.89 31.59
C GLU A 430 28.52 19.92 31.25
N ALA A 431 28.16 20.10 29.97
CA ALA A 431 26.76 20.16 29.58
C ALA A 431 26.14 18.76 29.47
N ALA A 432 24.89 18.63 29.94
CA ALA A 432 24.14 17.40 29.86
C ALA A 432 23.94 16.97 28.39
N GLN A 433 24.15 15.68 28.09
CA GLN A 433 24.02 15.14 26.73
C GLN A 433 22.61 14.62 26.41
N TYR A 434 21.78 14.42 27.44
CA TYR A 434 20.39 13.96 27.34
C TYR A 434 19.50 14.71 28.34
N CYS A 435 18.17 14.53 28.26
CA CYS A 435 17.24 15.27 29.10
C CYS A 435 17.28 14.77 30.56
N VAL A 436 17.61 15.66 31.49
CA VAL A 436 17.76 15.38 32.93
C VAL A 436 16.95 16.32 33.83
N GLN A 437 16.41 17.40 33.27
CA GLN A 437 15.66 18.43 34.00
C GLN A 437 14.32 18.71 33.31
N LYS A 438 13.28 18.96 34.11
CA LYS A 438 11.98 19.40 33.62
C LYS A 438 12.04 20.88 33.22
N GLN A 439 11.20 21.29 32.29
CA GLN A 439 11.02 22.69 31.93
C GLN A 439 10.01 23.36 32.87
N ASP A 440 10.32 24.58 33.29
CA ASP A 440 9.37 25.47 33.94
C ASP A 440 8.75 26.40 32.88
N HIS A 441 7.42 26.41 32.82
CA HIS A 441 6.64 27.21 31.88
C HIS A 441 5.95 28.42 32.55
N GLY A 442 6.26 28.68 33.83
CA GLY A 442 5.72 29.81 34.59
C GLY A 442 4.21 29.72 34.82
N LEU A 443 3.64 28.51 34.87
CA LEU A 443 2.20 28.31 35.03
C LEU A 443 1.68 28.79 36.39
N ASP A 444 2.51 28.75 37.43
CA ASP A 444 2.15 29.20 38.79
C ASP A 444 1.73 30.68 38.84
N MET A 445 2.18 31.49 37.87
CA MET A 445 1.84 32.91 37.74
C MET A 445 0.53 33.16 36.95
N ALA A 446 -0.11 32.11 36.43
CA ALA A 446 -1.33 32.23 35.63
C ALA A 446 -2.51 32.71 36.50
N LEU A 447 -3.27 33.67 35.97
CA LEU A 447 -4.48 34.20 36.62
C LEU A 447 -5.52 33.08 36.87
N ASP A 448 -5.52 32.06 36.03
CA ASP A 448 -6.43 30.91 36.13
C ASP A 448 -6.35 30.17 37.46
N HIS A 449 -5.20 30.14 38.16
CA HIS A 449 -5.15 29.52 39.50
C HIS A 449 -6.13 30.19 40.47
N ARG A 450 -6.25 31.52 40.40
CA ARG A 450 -7.24 32.27 41.17
C ARG A 450 -8.66 31.98 40.67
N LEU A 451 -8.87 31.94 39.35
CA LEU A 451 -10.19 31.67 38.76
C LEU A 451 -10.70 30.27 39.13
N ILE A 452 -9.83 29.26 39.09
CA ILE A 452 -10.12 27.87 39.51
C ILE A 452 -10.49 27.82 40.98
N THR A 453 -9.73 28.51 41.84
CA THR A 453 -10.01 28.60 43.28
C THR A 453 -11.39 29.20 43.54
N LEU A 454 -11.72 30.30 42.87
CA LEU A 454 -13.03 30.94 42.97
C LEU A 454 -14.16 30.10 42.34
N SER A 455 -13.82 29.24 41.38
CA SER A 455 -14.77 28.37 40.66
C SER A 455 -15.03 27.01 41.31
N LYS A 456 -14.48 26.76 42.51
CA LYS A 456 -14.57 25.46 43.19
C LYS A 456 -16.02 24.95 43.34
N ALA A 457 -16.96 25.82 43.67
CA ALA A 457 -18.38 25.44 43.81
C ALA A 457 -18.99 24.96 42.49
N SER A 458 -18.64 25.60 41.38
CA SER A 458 -19.09 25.19 40.04
C SER A 458 -18.41 23.90 39.58
N LEU A 459 -17.12 23.74 39.87
CA LEU A 459 -16.34 22.56 39.48
C LEU A 459 -16.76 21.28 40.24
N GLU A 460 -17.20 21.41 41.49
CA GLU A 460 -17.60 20.26 42.33
C GLU A 460 -19.11 19.95 42.24
N LYS A 461 -19.95 20.98 42.09
CA LYS A 461 -21.42 20.85 42.22
C LYS A 461 -22.21 21.40 41.03
N GLY A 462 -21.56 22.00 40.04
CA GLY A 462 -22.25 22.63 38.90
C GLY A 462 -23.07 23.87 39.26
N LEU A 463 -22.77 24.54 40.38
CA LEU A 463 -23.50 25.74 40.81
C LEU A 463 -23.10 26.97 39.98
N PRO A 464 -24.05 27.84 39.58
CA PRO A 464 -23.74 29.10 38.92
C PRO A 464 -22.97 30.06 39.81
N ILE A 465 -21.95 30.73 39.27
CA ILE A 465 -21.14 31.74 39.96
C ILE A 465 -20.85 32.94 39.07
N TYR A 466 -20.55 34.07 39.73
CA TYR A 466 -20.10 35.30 39.10
C TYR A 466 -18.79 35.75 39.75
N ILE A 467 -17.77 36.03 38.93
CA ILE A 467 -16.44 36.47 39.37
C ILE A 467 -16.12 37.79 38.69
N GLU A 468 -15.70 38.81 39.45
CA GLU A 468 -15.19 40.07 38.91
C GLU A 468 -13.72 40.27 39.33
N THR A 469 -12.82 40.54 38.37
CA THR A 469 -11.40 40.74 38.65
C THR A 469 -10.72 41.62 37.59
N PRO A 470 -9.70 42.42 37.95
CA PRO A 470 -8.90 43.13 36.95
C PRO A 470 -8.08 42.17 36.07
N ILE A 471 -7.73 42.63 34.86
CA ILE A 471 -6.84 41.94 33.93
C ILE A 471 -5.81 42.92 33.32
N TYR A 472 -4.61 42.43 33.06
CA TYR A 472 -3.50 43.17 32.46
C TYR A 472 -2.92 42.41 31.27
N ASN A 473 -2.20 43.11 30.39
CA ASN A 473 -1.64 42.53 29.15
C ASN A 473 -0.62 41.40 29.40
N ILE A 474 -0.06 41.31 30.60
CA ILE A 474 0.82 40.22 31.04
C ILE A 474 0.03 38.93 31.38
N ASN A 475 -1.28 39.02 31.60
CA ASN A 475 -2.15 37.88 31.86
C ASN A 475 -2.55 37.26 30.51
N ARG A 476 -1.89 36.16 30.16
CA ARG A 476 -2.05 35.43 28.90
C ARG A 476 -2.82 34.14 29.12
N ALA A 477 -3.46 33.62 28.07
CA ALA A 477 -4.23 32.36 28.10
C ALA A 477 -5.31 32.29 29.20
N VAL A 478 -5.90 33.44 29.56
CA VAL A 478 -6.87 33.53 30.67
C VAL A 478 -8.14 32.75 30.34
N GLY A 479 -8.55 31.87 31.24
CA GLY A 479 -9.70 30.98 31.13
C GLY A 479 -9.38 29.59 30.56
N THR A 480 -8.19 29.40 29.99
CA THR A 480 -7.81 28.14 29.34
C THR A 480 -7.57 27.00 30.33
N MET A 481 -6.91 27.26 31.46
CA MET A 481 -6.66 26.24 32.48
C MET A 481 -7.92 25.93 33.29
N LEU A 482 -8.77 26.93 33.52
CA LEU A 482 -10.12 26.69 34.06
C LEU A 482 -10.93 25.78 33.13
N SER A 483 -10.84 26.01 31.82
CA SER A 483 -11.50 25.17 30.81
C SER A 483 -10.99 23.72 30.84
N HIS A 484 -9.70 23.50 31.07
CA HIS A 484 -9.13 22.17 31.30
C HIS A 484 -9.78 21.49 32.50
N GLU A 485 -9.88 22.17 33.64
CA GLU A 485 -10.47 21.64 34.86
C GLU A 485 -11.95 21.28 34.69
N VAL A 486 -12.73 22.08 33.96
CA VAL A 486 -14.12 21.75 33.62
C VAL A 486 -14.16 20.53 32.71
N THR A 487 -13.39 20.53 31.63
CA THR A 487 -13.39 19.47 30.63
C THR A 487 -12.89 18.13 31.19
N LYS A 488 -11.93 18.14 32.12
CA LYS A 488 -11.43 16.94 32.81
C LYS A 488 -12.52 16.25 33.64
N ARG A 489 -13.46 17.01 34.22
CA ARG A 489 -14.55 16.50 35.06
C ARG A 489 -15.83 16.20 34.30
N TYR A 490 -16.21 17.08 33.39
CA TYR A 490 -17.50 17.05 32.68
C TYR A 490 -17.38 16.58 31.22
N HIS A 491 -16.17 16.20 30.81
CA HIS A 491 -15.86 15.71 29.47
C HIS A 491 -16.37 16.68 28.37
N MET A 492 -16.83 16.15 27.24
CA MET A 492 -17.25 16.94 26.09
C MET A 492 -18.55 17.73 26.33
N VAL A 493 -19.40 17.30 27.27
CA VAL A 493 -20.67 17.97 27.58
C VAL A 493 -20.43 19.31 28.27
N GLY A 494 -19.41 19.39 29.13
CA GLY A 494 -19.09 20.61 29.88
C GLY A 494 -20.15 20.94 30.94
N LEU A 495 -20.17 22.21 31.35
CA LEU A 495 -21.18 22.73 32.28
C LEU A 495 -22.36 23.36 31.52
N PRO A 496 -23.55 23.49 32.15
CA PRO A 496 -24.64 24.28 31.59
C PRO A 496 -24.19 25.71 31.25
N ALA A 497 -24.81 26.31 30.24
CA ALA A 497 -24.46 27.65 29.77
C ALA A 497 -24.44 28.68 30.91
N ASP A 498 -23.45 29.57 30.88
CA ASP A 498 -23.28 30.67 31.84
C ASP A 498 -23.15 30.23 33.33
N THR A 499 -22.77 28.97 33.60
CA THR A 499 -22.51 28.49 34.96
C THR A 499 -21.33 29.22 35.61
N ILE A 500 -20.26 29.50 34.86
CA ILE A 500 -19.14 30.29 35.35
C ILE A 500 -19.06 31.57 34.52
N HIS A 501 -19.50 32.69 35.09
CA HIS A 501 -19.42 34.00 34.45
C HIS A 501 -18.29 34.81 35.09
N ILE A 502 -17.28 35.16 34.29
CA ILE A 502 -16.12 35.92 34.72
C ILE A 502 -16.10 37.26 34.00
N LYS A 503 -16.29 38.34 34.76
CA LYS A 503 -16.13 39.71 34.30
C LYS A 503 -14.70 40.21 34.59
N LEU A 504 -14.06 40.69 33.54
CA LEU A 504 -12.69 41.19 33.51
C LEU A 504 -12.71 42.68 33.18
N SER A 505 -11.86 43.46 33.84
CA SER A 505 -11.71 44.90 33.55
C SER A 505 -10.24 45.26 33.33
N GLY A 506 -9.93 45.86 32.18
CA GLY A 506 -8.56 46.21 31.78
C GLY A 506 -8.19 45.70 30.39
N SER A 507 -6.91 45.50 30.11
CA SER A 507 -6.44 45.04 28.79
C SER A 507 -5.93 43.60 28.90
N ALA A 508 -6.51 42.66 28.18
CA ALA A 508 -6.13 41.25 28.24
C ALA A 508 -4.90 40.95 27.36
N GLY A 509 -4.01 40.09 27.84
CA GLY A 509 -2.88 39.57 27.07
C GLY A 509 -3.31 38.67 25.92
N GLN A 510 -2.32 38.07 25.25
CA GLN A 510 -2.57 37.13 24.14
C GLN A 510 -3.37 35.90 24.61
N SER A 511 -4.17 35.36 23.70
CA SER A 511 -4.91 34.10 23.87
C SER A 511 -6.01 34.13 24.94
N LEU A 512 -6.65 35.28 25.17
CA LEU A 512 -7.82 35.37 26.05
C LEU A 512 -8.90 34.36 25.62
N GLY A 513 -9.31 33.47 26.54
CA GLY A 513 -10.33 32.46 26.28
C GLY A 513 -9.91 31.41 25.25
N ALA A 514 -8.62 31.12 25.11
CA ALA A 514 -8.18 30.04 24.26
C ALA A 514 -8.74 28.69 24.75
N PHE A 515 -9.28 27.89 23.82
CA PHE A 515 -9.90 26.58 24.08
C PHE A 515 -11.03 26.57 25.12
N LEU A 516 -11.77 27.68 25.26
CA LEU A 516 -12.83 27.81 26.26
C LEU A 516 -13.99 26.81 26.01
N CYS A 517 -14.26 25.94 26.97
CA CYS A 517 -15.27 24.89 26.91
C CYS A 517 -16.68 25.39 27.26
N PRO A 518 -17.74 24.58 27.05
CA PRO A 518 -19.11 24.95 27.38
C PRO A 518 -19.29 25.25 28.87
N GLY A 519 -20.11 26.26 29.15
CA GLY A 519 -20.50 26.68 30.49
C GLY A 519 -19.63 27.78 31.12
N ILE A 520 -18.55 28.19 30.46
CA ILE A 520 -17.73 29.35 30.87
C ILE A 520 -18.03 30.55 29.94
N MET A 521 -18.31 31.70 30.56
CA MET A 521 -18.45 33.00 29.90
C MET A 521 -17.36 33.96 30.38
N LEU A 522 -16.57 34.48 29.45
CA LEU A 522 -15.61 35.56 29.70
C LEU A 522 -16.17 36.88 29.15
N GLU A 523 -16.36 37.86 30.03
CA GLU A 523 -16.80 39.20 29.69
C GLU A 523 -15.68 40.20 29.99
N LEU A 524 -15.17 40.90 28.98
CA LEU A 524 -14.09 41.88 29.11
C LEU A 524 -14.61 43.28 28.82
N GLU A 525 -14.60 44.12 29.86
CA GLU A 525 -14.73 45.57 29.75
C GLU A 525 -13.34 46.19 29.57
N GLY A 526 -12.96 46.45 28.31
CA GLY A 526 -11.61 46.83 27.92
C GLY A 526 -11.24 46.45 26.48
N ASP A 527 -10.00 45.99 26.30
CA ASP A 527 -9.43 45.55 25.02
C ASP A 527 -8.62 44.25 25.20
N SER A 528 -8.31 43.56 24.11
CA SER A 528 -7.48 42.36 24.13
C SER A 528 -6.48 42.31 22.99
N ASN A 529 -5.33 41.70 23.24
CA ASN A 529 -4.29 41.43 22.25
C ASN A 529 -4.71 40.29 21.28
N ASP A 530 -3.74 39.71 20.57
CA ASP A 530 -3.98 38.67 19.56
C ASP A 530 -4.58 37.38 20.14
N TYR A 531 -5.18 36.58 19.26
CA TYR A 531 -5.63 35.21 19.51
C TYR A 531 -6.83 35.05 20.47
N VAL A 532 -7.65 36.09 20.63
CA VAL A 532 -8.89 36.01 21.42
C VAL A 532 -9.76 34.85 20.92
N GLY A 533 -10.16 33.95 21.82
CA GLY A 533 -10.98 32.79 21.50
C GLY A 533 -10.32 31.78 20.56
N LYS A 534 -8.99 31.74 20.49
CA LYS A 534 -8.23 30.71 19.77
C LYS A 534 -8.72 29.31 20.12
N GLY A 535 -9.15 28.53 19.14
CA GLY A 535 -9.70 27.19 19.35
C GLY A 535 -10.96 27.14 20.24
N LEU A 536 -11.80 28.18 20.23
CA LEU A 536 -13.03 28.22 21.03
C LEU A 536 -13.83 26.90 20.89
N SER A 537 -14.19 26.33 22.04
CA SER A 537 -14.70 24.96 22.17
C SER A 537 -16.06 24.93 22.87
N GLY A 538 -16.90 25.94 22.65
CA GLY A 538 -18.28 26.00 23.17
C GLY A 538 -18.51 27.04 24.27
N GLY A 539 -17.47 27.68 24.78
CA GLY A 539 -17.57 28.82 25.70
C GLY A 539 -18.08 30.09 25.02
N LYS A 540 -18.35 31.12 25.83
CA LYS A 540 -18.81 32.44 25.37
C LYS A 540 -17.77 33.51 25.70
N ILE A 541 -17.44 34.36 24.73
CA ILE A 541 -16.51 35.48 24.90
C ILE A 541 -17.19 36.79 24.50
N VAL A 542 -17.10 37.80 25.35
CA VAL A 542 -17.65 39.13 25.10
C VAL A 542 -16.55 40.16 25.36
N VAL A 543 -16.29 41.06 24.41
CA VAL A 543 -15.34 42.17 24.60
C VAL A 543 -16.01 43.48 24.17
N TYR A 544 -15.96 44.49 25.03
CA TYR A 544 -16.48 45.81 24.76
C TYR A 544 -15.66 46.89 25.48
N PRO A 545 -15.58 48.13 24.94
CA PRO A 545 -14.78 49.19 25.52
C PRO A 545 -15.32 49.65 26.88
N PRO A 546 -14.47 50.20 27.77
CA PRO A 546 -14.89 50.69 29.08
C PRO A 546 -15.98 51.76 29.00
N LYS A 547 -16.89 51.76 29.97
CA LYS A 547 -17.93 52.79 30.08
C LYS A 547 -17.30 54.20 30.17
N GLY A 548 -17.75 55.09 29.29
CA GLY A 548 -17.23 56.47 29.21
C GLY A 548 -16.07 56.66 28.22
N SER A 549 -15.70 55.64 27.44
CA SER A 549 -14.76 55.78 26.32
C SER A 549 -15.27 56.82 25.31
N GLY A 550 -14.40 57.75 24.91
CA GLY A 550 -14.74 58.87 24.02
C GLY A 550 -14.57 58.59 22.51
N PHE A 551 -14.08 57.42 22.14
CA PHE A 551 -13.88 57.00 20.74
C PHE A 551 -15.06 56.16 20.23
N ASP A 552 -15.28 56.16 18.92
CA ASP A 552 -16.29 55.30 18.28
C ASP A 552 -15.76 53.85 18.16
N PRO A 553 -16.36 52.85 18.83
CA PRO A 553 -15.86 51.48 18.80
C PRO A 553 -15.73 50.91 17.38
N LYS A 554 -16.63 51.26 16.46
CA LYS A 554 -16.66 50.69 15.09
C LYS A 554 -15.48 51.12 14.21
N GLU A 555 -14.72 52.13 14.62
CA GLU A 555 -13.52 52.63 13.91
C GLU A 555 -12.22 52.35 14.69
N ASN A 556 -12.29 51.60 15.80
CA ASN A 556 -11.15 51.32 16.66
C ASN A 556 -10.97 49.82 16.91
N ILE A 557 -9.72 49.38 16.97
CA ILE A 557 -9.39 47.98 17.24
C ILE A 557 -9.60 47.71 18.73
N VAL A 558 -10.42 46.70 19.04
CA VAL A 558 -10.71 46.25 20.41
C VAL A 558 -10.14 44.85 20.66
N ILE A 559 -9.94 44.05 19.60
CA ILE A 559 -9.26 42.76 19.67
C ILE A 559 -8.16 42.64 18.61
N GLY A 560 -7.05 41.99 18.96
CA GLY A 560 -5.90 41.80 18.08
C GLY A 560 -6.13 40.82 16.92
N ASN A 561 -5.02 40.37 16.33
CA ASN A 561 -5.01 39.53 15.13
C ASN A 561 -5.45 38.09 15.44
N VAL A 562 -5.91 37.39 14.41
CA VAL A 562 -6.07 35.92 14.41
C VAL A 562 -7.04 35.45 15.52
N ALA A 563 -8.00 36.31 15.88
CA ALA A 563 -9.07 35.95 16.81
C ALA A 563 -9.92 34.81 16.23
N LEU A 564 -10.34 33.88 17.10
CA LEU A 564 -11.13 32.69 16.79
C LEU A 564 -10.45 31.70 15.83
N TYR A 565 -9.11 31.69 15.80
CA TYR A 565 -8.36 30.76 14.97
C TYR A 565 -8.72 29.30 15.27
N GLY A 566 -9.23 28.60 14.26
CA GLY A 566 -9.54 27.17 14.36
C GLY A 566 -10.71 26.84 15.29
N ALA A 567 -11.53 27.81 15.68
CA ALA A 567 -12.63 27.60 16.62
C ALA A 567 -13.63 26.54 16.13
N THR A 568 -14.15 25.69 17.03
CA THR A 568 -14.98 24.52 16.66
C THR A 568 -16.38 24.52 17.30
N SER A 569 -16.68 25.43 18.21
CA SER A 569 -18.05 25.82 18.64
C SER A 569 -17.96 27.00 19.62
N GLY A 570 -19.10 27.59 19.98
CA GLY A 570 -19.18 28.67 20.96
C GLY A 570 -19.59 30.01 20.35
N GLU A 571 -19.67 31.03 21.20
CA GLU A 571 -20.20 32.34 20.85
C GLU A 571 -19.22 33.46 21.18
N ALA A 572 -19.10 34.45 20.30
CA ALA A 572 -18.19 35.58 20.48
C ALA A 572 -18.84 36.90 20.05
N TYR A 573 -18.80 37.91 20.91
CA TYR A 573 -19.44 39.21 20.68
C TYR A 573 -18.45 40.34 20.95
N PHE A 574 -18.08 41.09 19.91
CA PHE A 574 -17.01 42.09 19.96
C PHE A 574 -17.52 43.47 19.55
N ASN A 575 -17.67 44.38 20.51
CA ASN A 575 -18.07 45.77 20.27
C ASN A 575 -16.84 46.60 19.88
N GLY A 576 -16.47 46.50 18.61
CA GLY A 576 -15.36 47.22 17.99
C GLY A 576 -14.78 46.46 16.80
N MET A 577 -13.66 46.97 16.25
CA MET A 577 -12.96 46.30 15.15
C MET A 577 -12.04 45.17 15.67
N ALA A 578 -12.00 44.07 14.91
CA ALA A 578 -10.92 43.09 14.99
C ALA A 578 -9.79 43.45 14.02
N ALA A 579 -8.56 43.10 14.37
CA ALA A 579 -7.41 43.26 13.47
C ALA A 579 -7.42 42.20 12.34
N GLU A 580 -6.26 41.77 11.86
CA GLU A 580 -6.15 40.88 10.68
C GLU A 580 -6.56 39.43 10.98
N ARG A 581 -6.97 38.69 9.96
CA ARG A 581 -7.23 37.24 10.00
C ARG A 581 -8.28 36.80 11.02
N PHE A 582 -9.26 37.66 11.26
CA PHE A 582 -10.42 37.34 12.09
C PHE A 582 -11.14 36.08 11.59
N CYS A 583 -11.46 35.13 12.48
CA CYS A 583 -12.12 33.85 12.16
C CYS A 583 -11.36 32.99 11.13
N VAL A 584 -10.03 33.09 11.06
CA VAL A 584 -9.24 32.21 10.21
C VAL A 584 -9.44 30.75 10.61
N ARG A 585 -9.73 29.86 9.64
CA ARG A 585 -10.05 28.43 9.90
C ARG A 585 -11.21 28.20 10.89
N ASN A 586 -12.10 29.17 11.13
CA ASN A 586 -13.29 28.93 11.96
C ASN A 586 -14.11 27.76 11.39
N SER A 587 -14.45 26.81 12.25
CA SER A 587 -15.08 25.54 11.92
C SER A 587 -16.36 25.28 12.72
N GLY A 588 -16.87 26.28 13.45
CA GLY A 588 -18.15 26.13 14.17
C GLY A 588 -18.55 27.24 15.12
N ALA A 589 -17.70 28.23 15.39
CA ALA A 589 -18.06 29.34 16.27
C ALA A 589 -18.99 30.35 15.59
N ARG A 590 -19.84 30.97 16.40
CA ARG A 590 -20.73 32.08 16.01
C ARG A 590 -20.15 33.38 16.52
N ALA A 591 -19.89 34.33 15.64
CA ALA A 591 -19.22 35.58 16.01
C ALA A 591 -19.93 36.81 15.45
N VAL A 592 -19.99 37.88 16.24
CA VAL A 592 -20.42 39.22 15.80
C VAL A 592 -19.34 40.24 16.11
N VAL A 593 -18.99 41.06 15.13
CA VAL A 593 -17.93 42.08 15.23
C VAL A 593 -18.32 43.34 14.45
N GLU A 594 -17.80 44.50 14.84
CA GLU A 594 -18.16 45.80 14.26
C GLU A 594 -17.19 46.29 13.17
N GLY A 595 -16.18 45.49 12.85
CA GLY A 595 -15.28 45.68 11.72
C GLY A 595 -14.15 44.66 11.74
N VAL A 596 -13.51 44.42 10.61
CA VAL A 596 -12.40 43.44 10.51
C VAL A 596 -11.30 43.97 9.61
N GLY A 597 -10.04 43.65 9.94
CA GLY A 597 -8.88 43.90 9.09
C GLY A 597 -8.85 43.01 7.84
N ASP A 598 -7.65 42.92 7.23
CA ASP A 598 -7.43 42.07 6.06
C ASP A 598 -7.59 40.57 6.43
N HIS A 599 -7.90 39.74 5.43
CA HIS A 599 -7.96 38.28 5.56
C HIS A 599 -9.06 37.72 6.50
N GLY A 600 -10.14 38.49 6.72
CA GLY A 600 -11.29 38.02 7.50
C GLY A 600 -11.92 36.76 6.90
N CYS A 601 -12.29 35.79 7.74
CA CYS A 601 -12.86 34.49 7.38
C CYS A 601 -12.00 33.65 6.42
N GLU A 602 -10.69 33.92 6.35
CA GLU A 602 -9.77 33.11 5.54
C GLU A 602 -9.83 31.64 5.99
N TYR A 603 -9.91 30.72 5.04
CA TYR A 603 -9.98 29.29 5.32
C TYR A 603 -11.17 28.85 6.21
N MET A 604 -12.22 29.66 6.40
CA MET A 604 -13.37 29.24 7.20
C MET A 604 -14.06 27.99 6.60
N THR A 605 -14.37 27.01 7.46
CA THR A 605 -14.93 25.69 7.12
C THR A 605 -16.29 25.43 7.77
N GLY A 606 -16.69 26.25 8.74
CA GLY A 606 -17.96 26.15 9.45
C GLY A 606 -18.20 27.33 10.39
N GLY A 607 -19.40 27.41 10.98
CA GLY A 607 -19.81 28.50 11.85
C GLY A 607 -20.50 29.65 11.11
N THR A 608 -20.80 30.71 11.86
CA THR A 608 -21.54 31.88 11.35
C THR A 608 -20.88 33.16 11.84
N VAL A 609 -20.55 34.07 10.92
CA VAL A 609 -19.90 35.34 11.25
C VAL A 609 -20.76 36.51 10.79
N VAL A 610 -20.98 37.50 11.64
CA VAL A 610 -21.67 38.75 11.30
C VAL A 610 -20.69 39.91 11.47
N VAL A 611 -20.51 40.71 10.43
CA VAL A 611 -19.66 41.91 10.42
C VAL A 611 -20.54 43.14 10.19
N LEU A 612 -20.65 43.99 11.21
CA LEU A 612 -21.51 45.18 11.20
C LEU A 612 -20.84 46.45 10.63
N GLY A 613 -19.54 46.38 10.30
CA GLY A 613 -18.81 47.52 9.75
C GLY A 613 -17.81 47.15 8.66
N LYS A 614 -16.75 47.94 8.52
CA LYS A 614 -15.80 47.83 7.40
C LYS A 614 -15.02 46.52 7.46
N THR A 615 -14.74 45.97 6.27
CA THR A 615 -13.87 44.81 6.06
C THR A 615 -12.58 45.20 5.36
N GLY A 616 -11.49 44.49 5.65
CA GLY A 616 -10.23 44.56 4.90
C GLY A 616 -10.22 43.69 3.63
N ARG A 617 -9.07 43.65 2.96
CA ARG A 617 -8.84 42.95 1.69
C ARG A 617 -8.79 41.43 1.86
N ASN A 618 -8.96 40.73 0.75
CA ASN A 618 -8.85 39.26 0.65
C ASN A 618 -9.78 38.51 1.62
N PHE A 619 -10.94 39.09 1.94
CA PHE A 619 -11.95 38.47 2.78
C PHE A 619 -12.43 37.15 2.15
N ALA A 620 -12.67 36.13 2.99
CA ALA A 620 -13.13 34.79 2.60
C ALA A 620 -12.20 34.00 1.65
N ALA A 621 -10.92 34.35 1.56
CA ALA A 621 -9.96 33.56 0.78
C ALA A 621 -9.87 32.12 1.29
N GLY A 622 -10.03 31.13 0.40
CA GLY A 622 -10.04 29.71 0.78
C GLY A 622 -11.19 29.29 1.70
N MET A 623 -12.22 30.12 1.88
CA MET A 623 -13.41 29.77 2.65
C MET A 623 -14.20 28.68 1.93
N SER A 624 -14.32 27.52 2.55
CA SER A 624 -14.91 26.31 1.96
C SER A 624 -16.17 25.83 2.67
N GLY A 625 -16.54 26.43 3.80
CA GLY A 625 -17.77 26.13 4.53
C GLY A 625 -18.11 27.21 5.57
N GLY A 626 -19.34 27.18 6.08
CA GLY A 626 -19.89 28.22 6.96
C GLY A 626 -20.51 29.39 6.20
N ILE A 627 -21.05 30.37 6.94
CA ILE A 627 -21.73 31.54 6.37
C ILE A 627 -21.19 32.81 7.04
N ALA A 628 -20.94 33.86 6.25
CA ALA A 628 -20.67 35.20 6.78
C ALA A 628 -21.67 36.22 6.23
N TYR A 629 -22.20 37.07 7.11
CA TYR A 629 -23.06 38.20 6.76
C TYR A 629 -22.28 39.49 6.98
N VAL A 630 -22.17 40.32 5.94
CA VAL A 630 -21.39 41.56 5.97
C VAL A 630 -22.30 42.75 5.62
N LEU A 631 -22.34 43.76 6.48
CA LEU A 631 -23.05 45.01 6.18
C LEU A 631 -22.20 45.89 5.25
N ASP A 632 -22.55 45.94 3.95
CA ASP A 632 -21.82 46.70 2.93
C ASP A 632 -22.32 48.15 2.86
N ALA A 633 -22.03 48.94 3.90
CA ALA A 633 -22.51 50.32 4.00
C ALA A 633 -21.93 51.26 2.92
N ASP A 634 -20.73 50.97 2.39
CA ASP A 634 -20.02 51.79 1.40
C ASP A 634 -20.07 51.24 -0.03
N ASN A 635 -20.77 50.12 -0.27
CA ASN A 635 -20.86 49.40 -1.55
C ASN A 635 -19.50 48.97 -2.13
N LYS A 636 -18.50 48.74 -1.27
CA LYS A 636 -17.13 48.37 -1.70
C LYS A 636 -16.73 46.95 -1.32
N PHE A 637 -17.56 46.21 -0.57
CA PHE A 637 -17.20 44.89 -0.07
C PHE A 637 -16.78 43.92 -1.19
N LYS A 638 -17.47 43.93 -2.34
CA LYS A 638 -17.14 43.07 -3.48
C LYS A 638 -15.70 43.20 -3.97
N SER A 639 -15.11 44.40 -3.89
CA SER A 639 -13.70 44.65 -4.28
C SER A 639 -12.68 44.14 -3.27
N ARG A 640 -13.12 43.89 -2.03
CA ARG A 640 -12.29 43.43 -0.91
C ARG A 640 -12.43 41.92 -0.66
N CYS A 641 -13.49 41.30 -1.18
CA CYS A 641 -13.74 39.86 -1.07
C CYS A 641 -13.00 39.07 -2.16
N ASN A 642 -12.44 37.92 -1.79
CA ASN A 642 -11.85 36.97 -2.73
C ASN A 642 -12.94 36.03 -3.26
N LEU A 643 -13.22 36.09 -4.57
CA LEU A 643 -14.33 35.38 -5.22
C LEU A 643 -13.95 34.00 -5.80
N GLU A 644 -12.75 33.49 -5.50
CA GLU A 644 -12.25 32.21 -6.01
C GLU A 644 -13.19 31.05 -5.61
N PHE A 645 -13.61 31.00 -4.34
CA PHE A 645 -14.40 29.89 -3.77
C PHE A 645 -15.83 30.27 -3.33
N VAL A 646 -16.14 31.56 -3.21
CA VAL A 646 -17.40 32.05 -2.64
C VAL A 646 -18.22 32.85 -3.65
N ASP A 647 -19.53 32.80 -3.46
CA ASP A 647 -20.49 33.70 -4.08
C ASP A 647 -20.99 34.74 -3.07
N LEU A 648 -21.43 35.88 -3.59
CA LEU A 648 -22.01 36.97 -2.82
C LEU A 648 -23.51 37.01 -3.13
N ASP A 649 -24.28 36.43 -2.22
CA ASP A 649 -25.74 36.34 -2.31
C ASP A 649 -26.39 37.46 -1.48
N LYS A 650 -27.66 37.77 -1.77
CA LYS A 650 -28.48 38.61 -0.90
C LYS A 650 -29.04 37.79 0.27
N VAL A 651 -29.41 38.47 1.36
CA VAL A 651 -30.10 37.85 2.50
C VAL A 651 -31.61 37.88 2.25
N GLU A 652 -32.14 36.89 1.55
CA GLU A 652 -33.56 36.81 1.16
C GLU A 652 -34.32 35.66 1.83
N GLU A 653 -33.63 34.58 2.22
CA GLU A 653 -34.23 33.41 2.87
C GLU A 653 -34.62 33.71 4.33
N GLU A 654 -35.81 33.29 4.76
CA GLU A 654 -36.34 33.56 6.11
C GLU A 654 -35.39 33.07 7.23
N ASP A 655 -34.83 31.86 7.09
CA ASP A 655 -33.89 31.29 8.06
C ASP A 655 -32.61 32.13 8.22
N ASP A 656 -32.11 32.69 7.11
CA ASP A 656 -30.94 33.56 7.12
C ASP A 656 -31.26 34.89 7.82
N ILE A 657 -32.43 35.47 7.52
CA ILE A 657 -32.91 36.73 8.12
C ILE A 657 -33.07 36.56 9.64
N MET A 658 -33.72 35.47 10.07
CA MET A 658 -33.90 35.13 11.49
C MET A 658 -32.56 34.94 12.19
N THR A 659 -31.64 34.19 11.58
CA THR A 659 -30.30 33.94 12.12
C THR A 659 -29.52 35.24 12.29
N LEU A 660 -29.50 36.08 11.26
CA LEU A 660 -28.81 37.37 11.27
C LEU A 660 -29.38 38.28 12.36
N ARG A 661 -30.71 38.47 12.40
CA ARG A 661 -31.38 39.31 13.39
C ARG A 661 -31.11 38.84 14.82
N MET A 662 -31.21 37.53 15.06
CA MET A 662 -30.94 36.94 16.36
C MET A 662 -29.49 37.17 16.80
N MET A 663 -28.50 37.00 15.92
CA MET A 663 -27.10 37.22 16.26
C MET A 663 -26.82 38.69 16.61
N ILE A 664 -27.41 39.65 15.87
CA ILE A 664 -27.27 41.08 16.18
C ILE A 664 -27.96 41.43 17.52
N GLN A 665 -29.11 40.81 17.82
CA GLN A 665 -29.79 40.96 19.12
C GLN A 665 -28.93 40.43 20.27
N GLN A 666 -28.29 39.27 20.11
CA GLN A 666 -27.38 38.74 21.13
C GLN A 666 -26.15 39.65 21.31
N HIS A 667 -25.60 40.17 20.21
CA HIS A 667 -24.51 41.15 20.26
C HIS A 667 -24.91 42.40 21.05
N GLN A 668 -26.09 42.97 20.75
CA GLN A 668 -26.62 44.13 21.46
C GLN A 668 -26.88 43.83 22.95
N ARG A 669 -27.41 42.65 23.27
CA ARG A 669 -27.66 42.20 24.65
C ARG A 669 -26.38 42.07 25.46
N HIS A 670 -25.33 41.49 24.87
CA HIS A 670 -24.10 41.19 25.59
C HIS A 670 -23.12 42.36 25.65
N THR A 671 -23.11 43.25 24.65
CA THR A 671 -22.12 44.34 24.58
C THR A 671 -22.69 45.74 24.79
N ASN A 672 -24.03 45.87 24.86
CA ASN A 672 -24.72 47.16 24.82
C ASN A 672 -24.33 48.05 23.61
N SER A 673 -23.89 47.44 22.50
CA SER A 673 -23.47 48.15 21.30
C SER A 673 -24.54 49.12 20.79
N GLN A 674 -24.12 50.38 20.58
CA GLN A 674 -24.95 51.40 19.97
C GLN A 674 -25.19 51.09 18.49
N LEU A 675 -24.16 50.67 17.75
CA LEU A 675 -24.27 50.30 16.34
C LEU A 675 -25.27 49.15 16.14
N ALA A 676 -25.21 48.11 16.98
CA ALA A 676 -26.15 47.01 16.92
C ALA A 676 -27.59 47.46 17.19
N ARG A 677 -27.80 48.39 18.14
CA ARG A 677 -29.11 48.99 18.42
C ARG A 677 -29.64 49.78 17.22
N GLU A 678 -28.79 50.58 16.57
CA GLU A 678 -29.13 51.34 15.38
C GLU A 678 -29.49 50.42 14.21
N VAL A 679 -28.69 49.38 13.98
CA VAL A 679 -28.95 48.38 12.93
C VAL A 679 -30.26 47.62 13.18
N LEU A 680 -30.57 47.28 14.43
CA LEU A 680 -31.84 46.61 14.78
C LEU A 680 -33.06 47.52 14.65
N ALA A 681 -32.90 48.83 14.92
CA ALA A 681 -33.98 49.80 14.79
C ALA A 681 -34.35 50.07 13.32
N ASP A 682 -33.38 49.99 12.41
CA ASP A 682 -33.54 50.22 10.96
C ASP A 682 -33.33 48.94 10.14
N PHE A 683 -33.60 47.77 10.72
CA PHE A 683 -33.21 46.48 10.16
C PHE A 683 -33.80 46.22 8.77
N GLU A 684 -35.08 46.53 8.56
CA GLU A 684 -35.77 46.30 7.28
C GLU A 684 -35.17 47.12 6.12
N ASN A 685 -34.68 48.33 6.39
CA ASN A 685 -34.05 49.19 5.39
C ASN A 685 -32.57 48.83 5.15
N LEU A 686 -31.90 48.28 6.17
CA LEU A 686 -30.50 47.85 6.09
C LEU A 686 -30.34 46.43 5.56
N LEU A 687 -31.38 45.59 5.64
CA LEU A 687 -31.36 44.19 5.17
C LEU A 687 -30.85 44.05 3.72
N PRO A 688 -31.28 44.88 2.74
CA PRO A 688 -30.76 44.80 1.37
C PRO A 688 -29.27 45.15 1.22
N LYS A 689 -28.64 45.76 2.23
CA LYS A 689 -27.21 46.07 2.28
C LYS A 689 -26.37 44.97 2.92
N PHE A 690 -27.00 43.97 3.54
CA PHE A 690 -26.28 42.79 4.00
C PHE A 690 -25.97 41.87 2.83
N ILE A 691 -24.70 41.46 2.75
CA ILE A 691 -24.20 40.50 1.77
C ILE A 691 -23.94 39.18 2.49
N LYS A 692 -24.54 38.11 1.97
CA LYS A 692 -24.28 36.74 2.39
C LYS A 692 -23.10 36.19 1.59
N VAL A 693 -21.99 35.90 2.25
CA VAL A 693 -20.85 35.22 1.67
C VAL A 693 -21.06 33.72 1.79
N PHE A 694 -21.18 33.04 0.64
CA PHE A 694 -21.58 31.64 0.58
C PHE A 694 -20.61 30.81 -0.29
N PRO A 695 -19.86 29.86 0.28
CA PRO A 695 -18.98 28.98 -0.49
C PRO A 695 -19.73 28.12 -1.52
N ARG A 696 -19.25 28.11 -2.78
CA ARG A 696 -19.91 27.40 -3.91
C ARG A 696 -20.06 25.90 -3.67
N ASP A 697 -18.99 25.25 -3.21
CA ASP A 697 -19.01 23.82 -2.96
C ASP A 697 -19.98 23.46 -1.83
N TYR A 698 -20.03 24.28 -0.78
CA TYR A 698 -20.97 24.11 0.32
C TYR A 698 -22.42 24.31 -0.14
N LYS A 699 -22.68 25.35 -0.95
CA LYS A 699 -23.99 25.61 -1.59
C LYS A 699 -24.45 24.43 -2.45
N ARG A 700 -23.55 23.88 -3.28
CA ARG A 700 -23.84 22.69 -4.11
C ARG A 700 -24.24 21.48 -3.26
N ILE A 701 -23.54 21.25 -2.14
CA ILE A 701 -23.82 20.12 -1.25
C ILE A 701 -25.14 20.29 -0.51
N LEU A 702 -25.44 21.49 0.01
CA LEU A 702 -26.73 21.78 0.63
C LEU A 702 -27.89 21.60 -0.35
N ALA A 703 -27.70 21.99 -1.61
CA ALA A 703 -28.69 21.76 -2.66
C ALA A 703 -28.90 20.27 -2.94
N SER A 704 -27.84 19.45 -2.97
CA SER A 704 -27.98 17.99 -3.13
C SER A 704 -28.66 17.33 -1.93
N ILE A 705 -28.36 17.76 -0.70
CA ILE A 705 -29.02 17.25 0.51
C ILE A 705 -30.51 17.61 0.48
N LYS A 706 -30.87 18.87 0.20
CA LYS A 706 -32.26 19.29 0.05
C LYS A 706 -32.98 18.49 -1.04
N ALA A 707 -32.32 18.20 -2.16
CA ALA A 707 -32.89 17.38 -3.23
C ALA A 707 -33.11 15.92 -2.81
N GLU A 708 -32.17 15.32 -2.06
CA GLU A 708 -32.29 13.97 -1.49
C GLU A 708 -33.40 13.90 -0.42
N GLU A 709 -33.50 14.91 0.46
CA GLU A 709 -34.57 15.03 1.46
C GLU A 709 -35.93 15.21 0.78
N THR A 710 -36.04 16.08 -0.22
CA THR A 710 -37.28 16.27 -1.00
C THR A 710 -37.67 14.97 -1.72
N ALA A 711 -36.70 14.22 -2.25
CA ALA A 711 -36.95 12.93 -2.88
C ALA A 711 -37.40 11.85 -1.86
N LYS A 712 -36.81 11.83 -0.66
CA LYS A 712 -37.25 10.96 0.45
C LYS A 712 -38.64 11.32 0.94
N GLU A 713 -38.93 12.60 1.17
CA GLU A 713 -40.26 13.07 1.57
C GLU A 713 -41.31 12.80 0.49
N SER A 714 -40.93 12.93 -0.79
CA SER A 714 -41.81 12.57 -1.92
C SER A 714 -42.06 11.06 -1.98
N ALA A 715 -41.06 10.23 -1.67
CA ALA A 715 -41.22 8.78 -1.59
C ALA A 715 -42.06 8.36 -0.36
N GLU A 716 -41.86 8.99 0.80
CA GLU A 716 -42.66 8.74 2.01
C GLU A 716 -44.11 9.25 1.85
N LYS A 717 -44.33 10.37 1.15
CA LYS A 717 -45.68 10.82 0.77
C LYS A 717 -46.33 9.86 -0.23
N ALA A 718 -45.59 9.37 -1.23
CA ALA A 718 -46.13 8.40 -2.18
C ALA A 718 -46.52 7.08 -1.49
N VAL A 719 -45.75 6.63 -0.48
CA VAL A 719 -46.10 5.46 0.33
C VAL A 719 -47.35 5.75 1.19
N LYS A 720 -47.45 6.94 1.82
CA LYS A 720 -48.64 7.32 2.59
C LYS A 720 -49.89 7.52 1.75
N GLU A 721 -49.78 8.04 0.52
CA GLU A 721 -50.92 8.17 -0.40
C GLU A 721 -51.39 6.81 -0.92
N VAL A 722 -50.49 5.83 -1.04
CA VAL A 722 -50.84 4.43 -1.34
C VAL A 722 -51.49 3.76 -0.11
N GLU A 723 -50.97 3.97 1.10
CA GLU A 723 -51.57 3.46 2.34
C GLU A 723 -52.95 4.08 2.63
N GLU A 724 -53.15 5.39 2.37
CA GLU A 724 -54.45 6.07 2.52
C GLU A 724 -55.46 5.68 1.42
N GLN A 725 -54.99 5.35 0.19
CA GLN A 725 -55.84 4.78 -0.85
C GLN A 725 -56.23 3.33 -0.54
N GLU A 726 -55.33 2.52 0.01
CA GLU A 726 -55.63 1.16 0.47
C GLU A 726 -56.59 1.17 1.67
N GLU A 727 -56.42 2.08 2.66
CA GLU A 727 -57.35 2.22 3.79
C GLU A 727 -58.76 2.68 3.37
N ALA A 728 -58.87 3.52 2.34
CA ALA A 728 -60.15 3.96 1.80
C ALA A 728 -60.87 2.85 0.99
N GLU A 729 -60.14 1.98 0.30
CA GLU A 729 -60.72 0.80 -0.39
C GLU A 729 -61.06 -0.36 0.58
N LEU A 730 -60.40 -0.43 1.74
CA LEU A 730 -60.61 -1.46 2.77
C LEU A 730 -61.86 -1.22 3.65
N MET A 731 -62.51 -0.05 3.59
CA MET A 731 -63.73 0.24 4.35
C MET A 731 -65.03 -0.36 3.78
N GLU A 732 -65.00 -1.05 2.62
CA GLU A 732 -66.20 -1.63 2.00
C GLU A 732 -66.17 -3.15 1.75
N ARG A 733 -65.20 -3.90 2.30
CA ARG A 733 -65.16 -5.37 2.09
C ARG A 733 -64.99 -6.17 3.37
N ASP A 734 -65.90 -7.13 3.51
CA ASP A 734 -66.22 -7.94 4.68
C ASP A 734 -64.98 -8.58 5.35
N ALA A 735 -64.58 -8.05 6.50
CA ALA A 735 -63.32 -8.32 7.19
C ALA A 735 -63.21 -9.72 7.85
N PHE A 736 -64.10 -10.67 7.52
CA PHE A 736 -64.11 -12.00 8.14
C PHE A 736 -63.78 -13.14 7.18
N GLU A 737 -63.88 -12.93 5.86
CA GLU A 737 -63.64 -13.99 4.86
C GLU A 737 -62.19 -14.01 4.32
N GLU A 738 -61.50 -12.86 4.34
CA GLU A 738 -60.07 -12.71 3.98
C GLU A 738 -59.12 -13.29 5.04
N LEU A 739 -59.44 -13.12 6.34
CA LEU A 739 -58.63 -13.63 7.45
C LEU A 739 -58.52 -15.16 7.45
N LYS A 740 -59.52 -15.86 6.91
CA LYS A 740 -59.47 -17.32 6.74
C LYS A 740 -58.58 -17.75 5.56
N LYS A 741 -58.49 -16.95 4.49
CA LYS A 741 -57.56 -17.19 3.39
C LYS A 741 -56.11 -16.93 3.79
N LEU A 742 -55.85 -15.84 4.53
CA LEU A 742 -54.51 -15.50 5.04
C LEU A 742 -53.99 -16.53 6.05
N ALA A 743 -54.85 -17.06 6.92
CA ALA A 743 -54.48 -18.13 7.87
C ALA A 743 -54.16 -19.46 7.16
N THR A 744 -54.73 -19.71 5.97
CA THR A 744 -54.47 -20.93 5.19
C THR A 744 -53.24 -20.77 4.27
N ALA A 745 -52.93 -19.54 3.83
CA ALA A 745 -51.71 -19.22 3.09
C ALA A 745 -50.45 -19.24 3.97
N SER A 746 -50.56 -18.79 5.22
CA SER A 746 -49.43 -18.78 6.19
C SER A 746 -48.94 -20.19 6.60
N LEU A 747 -49.73 -21.24 6.35
CA LEU A 747 -49.33 -22.63 6.60
C LEU A 747 -48.66 -23.31 5.40
N ASN A 748 -48.72 -22.73 4.19
CA ASN A 748 -48.01 -23.26 3.01
C ASN A 748 -46.73 -22.49 2.64
N GLU A 749 -46.47 -21.31 3.22
CA GLU A 749 -45.20 -20.59 3.03
C GLU A 749 -44.06 -21.05 3.94
N LYS A 750 -44.36 -21.83 5.01
CA LYS A 750 -43.33 -22.40 5.90
C LYS A 750 -42.67 -23.69 5.38
N ALA A 751 -42.95 -24.10 4.16
CA ALA A 751 -42.31 -25.25 3.52
C ALA A 751 -41.31 -24.88 2.39
N ASN A 752 -41.19 -23.61 2.01
CA ASN A 752 -40.22 -23.14 1.00
C ASN A 752 -39.13 -22.19 1.53
N GLN A 753 -39.05 -21.96 2.85
CA GLN A 753 -37.88 -21.33 3.46
C GLN A 753 -36.77 -22.37 3.72
N LYS A 754 -36.18 -22.86 2.62
CA LYS A 754 -34.82 -23.42 2.61
C LYS A 754 -34.12 -22.97 1.34
N VAL A 755 -33.11 -22.13 1.56
CA VAL A 755 -32.04 -21.74 0.63
C VAL A 755 -32.46 -20.76 -0.48
N GLU A 756 -32.69 -19.50 -0.08
CA GLU A 756 -32.26 -18.36 -0.89
C GLU A 756 -31.14 -17.65 -0.11
N GLU A 757 -29.95 -18.26 -0.15
CA GLU A 757 -28.71 -17.54 0.13
C GLU A 757 -28.52 -16.48 -0.96
N ALA A 758 -28.16 -15.27 -0.53
CA ALA A 758 -27.89 -14.10 -1.35
C ALA A 758 -27.14 -14.42 -2.66
N GLU A 759 -27.85 -14.39 -3.79
CA GLU A 759 -27.23 -14.20 -5.09
C GLU A 759 -26.66 -12.78 -5.14
N SER A 760 -25.36 -12.66 -4.87
CA SER A 760 -24.59 -11.45 -5.14
C SER A 760 -24.77 -11.05 -6.61
N LEU A 761 -25.20 -9.80 -6.88
CA LEU A 761 -25.11 -9.18 -8.20
C LEU A 761 -23.68 -9.36 -8.75
N LYS A 762 -23.48 -10.26 -9.72
CA LYS A 762 -22.16 -10.53 -10.30
C LYS A 762 -21.68 -9.26 -11.03
N ARG A 763 -20.50 -8.76 -10.67
CA ARG A 763 -19.84 -7.62 -11.35
C ARG A 763 -19.59 -7.97 -12.83
N PRO A 764 -19.66 -7.00 -13.76
CA PRO A 764 -19.41 -7.27 -15.18
C PRO A 764 -17.94 -7.65 -15.43
N THR A 765 -17.70 -8.58 -16.35
CA THR A 765 -16.35 -8.98 -16.80
C THR A 765 -15.87 -8.17 -18.03
N GLU A 766 -16.82 -7.58 -18.77
CA GLU A 766 -16.59 -6.77 -19.97
C GLU A 766 -17.50 -5.53 -19.98
N VAL A 767 -16.93 -4.37 -20.29
CA VAL A 767 -17.67 -3.11 -20.54
C VAL A 767 -17.01 -2.33 -21.69
N ALA A 768 -17.79 -1.59 -22.47
CA ALA A 768 -17.30 -0.78 -23.60
C ALA A 768 -16.24 0.26 -23.17
N ASP A 769 -16.55 1.01 -22.10
CA ASP A 769 -15.72 2.11 -21.60
C ASP A 769 -15.21 1.84 -20.18
N ALA A 770 -14.35 0.83 -20.07
CA ALA A 770 -13.73 0.50 -18.80
C ALA A 770 -12.93 1.69 -18.23
N VAL A 771 -13.20 2.00 -16.96
CA VAL A 771 -12.48 3.00 -16.18
C VAL A 771 -11.47 2.28 -15.29
N LYS A 772 -10.18 2.59 -15.47
CA LYS A 772 -9.11 1.95 -14.69
C LYS A 772 -9.12 2.33 -13.21
N HIS A 773 -9.52 3.56 -12.89
CA HIS A 773 -9.67 3.97 -11.51
C HIS A 773 -10.72 3.11 -10.80
N ARG A 774 -10.31 2.35 -9.79
CA ARG A 774 -11.14 1.34 -9.09
C ARG A 774 -11.64 0.18 -9.98
N GLY A 775 -11.05 -0.05 -11.14
CA GLY A 775 -11.46 -1.14 -12.04
C GLY A 775 -11.40 -2.53 -11.38
N PHE A 776 -10.44 -2.75 -10.48
CA PHE A 776 -10.35 -3.99 -9.70
C PHE A 776 -11.45 -4.21 -8.67
N ILE A 777 -12.23 -3.17 -8.36
CA ILE A 777 -13.42 -3.24 -7.49
C ILE A 777 -14.66 -3.39 -8.37
N ALA A 778 -14.71 -2.65 -9.48
CA ALA A 778 -15.86 -2.57 -10.37
C ALA A 778 -16.04 -3.80 -11.28
N TYR A 779 -14.96 -4.49 -11.64
CA TYR A 779 -14.97 -5.54 -12.67
C TYR A 779 -14.52 -6.90 -12.14
N GLU A 780 -15.24 -7.94 -12.52
CA GLU A 780 -14.89 -9.32 -12.20
C GLU A 780 -13.76 -9.83 -13.10
N ARG A 781 -12.99 -10.78 -12.59
CA ARG A 781 -11.97 -11.45 -13.42
C ARG A 781 -12.64 -12.33 -14.45
N GLU A 782 -12.21 -12.18 -15.71
CA GLU A 782 -12.35 -13.22 -16.71
C GLU A 782 -11.02 -13.97 -16.84
N GLY A 783 -11.06 -15.28 -16.61
CA GLY A 783 -9.90 -16.15 -16.66
C GLY A 783 -9.47 -16.48 -18.09
N VAL A 784 -8.59 -17.46 -18.23
CA VAL A 784 -8.33 -18.08 -19.54
C VAL A 784 -9.61 -18.82 -19.96
N LEU A 785 -10.18 -18.42 -21.08
CA LEU A 785 -11.32 -19.12 -21.67
C LEU A 785 -10.82 -20.37 -22.38
N TYR A 786 -11.38 -21.51 -22.00
CA TYR A 786 -11.17 -22.77 -22.71
C TYR A 786 -12.41 -23.09 -23.53
N ARG A 787 -12.21 -23.66 -24.72
CA ARG A 787 -13.29 -24.23 -25.52
C ARG A 787 -14.01 -25.33 -24.73
N ASP A 788 -15.31 -25.49 -24.98
CA ASP A 788 -16.14 -26.51 -24.32
C ASP A 788 -15.46 -27.89 -24.30
N PRO A 789 -15.33 -28.55 -23.13
CA PRO A 789 -14.69 -29.85 -23.00
C PRO A 789 -15.24 -30.91 -23.97
N ASN A 790 -16.56 -30.96 -24.20
CA ASN A 790 -17.21 -31.93 -25.08
C ASN A 790 -16.84 -31.70 -26.55
N MET A 791 -16.59 -30.46 -26.95
CA MET A 791 -16.14 -30.14 -28.31
C MET A 791 -14.66 -30.47 -28.50
N ARG A 792 -13.79 -29.98 -27.61
CA ARG A 792 -12.33 -30.07 -27.78
C ARG A 792 -11.76 -31.49 -27.65
N MET A 793 -12.50 -32.43 -27.07
CA MET A 793 -12.10 -33.86 -27.02
C MET A 793 -12.09 -34.53 -28.39
N ASN A 794 -12.70 -33.91 -29.42
CA ASN A 794 -12.83 -34.49 -30.75
C ASN A 794 -11.83 -33.92 -31.78
N ASP A 795 -10.98 -32.98 -31.38
CA ASP A 795 -9.97 -32.37 -32.25
C ASP A 795 -8.64 -32.12 -31.53
N TRP A 796 -7.63 -31.74 -32.31
CA TRP A 796 -6.29 -31.41 -31.83
C TRP A 796 -5.98 -29.90 -31.90
N LYS A 797 -6.99 -29.05 -32.08
CA LYS A 797 -6.82 -27.59 -32.11
C LYS A 797 -6.56 -27.05 -30.70
N GLU A 798 -6.08 -25.81 -30.59
CA GLU A 798 -5.76 -25.21 -29.28
C GLU A 798 -6.95 -25.26 -28.31
N VAL A 799 -6.72 -25.60 -27.05
CA VAL A 799 -7.77 -25.69 -26.03
C VAL A 799 -8.24 -24.32 -25.56
N MET A 800 -7.39 -23.31 -25.66
CA MET A 800 -7.73 -21.93 -25.34
C MET A 800 -8.57 -21.31 -26.46
N GLU A 801 -9.53 -20.50 -26.06
CA GLU A 801 -10.28 -19.65 -26.98
C GLU A 801 -9.48 -18.38 -27.27
N GLU A 802 -9.50 -17.97 -28.53
CA GLU A 802 -8.79 -16.77 -28.98
C GLU A 802 -9.46 -15.52 -28.42
N SER A 803 -8.75 -14.81 -27.53
CA SER A 803 -9.23 -13.56 -26.95
C SER A 803 -8.98 -12.40 -27.91
N LYS A 804 -10.04 -11.90 -28.55
CA LYS A 804 -9.94 -10.79 -29.50
C LYS A 804 -9.64 -9.46 -28.79
N PRO A 805 -8.76 -8.62 -29.36
CA PRO A 805 -8.60 -7.23 -28.94
C PRO A 805 -9.95 -6.51 -28.91
N GLY A 806 -10.32 -5.90 -27.78
CA GLY A 806 -11.64 -5.33 -27.61
C GLY A 806 -11.96 -4.90 -26.18
N PRO A 807 -13.26 -4.65 -25.88
CA PRO A 807 -13.69 -4.17 -24.58
C PRO A 807 -13.35 -5.13 -23.44
N LEU A 808 -13.37 -6.44 -23.68
CA LEU A 808 -12.94 -7.45 -22.70
C LEU A 808 -11.51 -7.21 -22.20
N LEU A 809 -10.51 -7.18 -23.09
CA LEU A 809 -9.10 -7.02 -22.69
C LEU A 809 -8.84 -5.62 -22.12
N LYS A 810 -9.54 -4.58 -22.59
CA LYS A 810 -9.51 -3.25 -21.97
C LYS A 810 -10.04 -3.30 -20.53
N THR A 811 -11.13 -4.02 -20.29
CA THR A 811 -11.73 -4.20 -18.96
C THR A 811 -10.82 -5.00 -18.04
N GLN A 812 -10.26 -6.11 -18.51
CA GLN A 812 -9.34 -6.94 -17.74
C GLN A 812 -8.02 -6.23 -17.43
N ALA A 813 -7.49 -5.43 -18.36
CA ALA A 813 -6.33 -4.57 -18.12
C ALA A 813 -6.62 -3.43 -17.11
N ALA A 814 -7.86 -2.91 -17.10
CA ALA A 814 -8.32 -1.89 -16.15
C ALA A 814 -8.36 -2.39 -14.69
N ARG A 815 -8.36 -3.72 -14.46
CA ARG A 815 -8.22 -4.33 -13.14
C ARG A 815 -6.80 -4.19 -12.56
N CYS A 816 -5.82 -3.81 -13.36
CA CYS A 816 -4.47 -3.54 -12.85
C CYS A 816 -4.49 -2.34 -11.89
N MET A 817 -3.95 -2.55 -10.69
CA MET A 817 -3.89 -1.52 -9.65
C MET A 817 -2.79 -0.48 -9.85
N ASP A 818 -1.91 -0.61 -10.85
CA ASP A 818 -0.61 0.10 -11.01
C ASP A 818 0.14 0.23 -9.68
N CYS A 819 0.54 -0.91 -9.15
CA CYS A 819 1.20 -0.99 -7.86
C CYS A 819 2.52 -0.23 -7.90
N GLY A 820 2.80 0.59 -6.88
CA GLY A 820 4.08 1.26 -6.71
C GLY A 820 5.27 0.29 -6.59
N THR A 821 5.01 -0.95 -6.16
CA THR A 821 5.97 -2.05 -6.12
C THR A 821 5.34 -3.28 -6.81
N PRO A 822 5.61 -3.54 -8.10
CA PRO A 822 4.91 -4.60 -8.84
C PRO A 822 5.46 -5.99 -8.55
N PHE A 823 4.81 -6.78 -7.71
CA PHE A 823 5.26 -8.16 -7.42
C PHE A 823 5.12 -9.11 -8.62
N CYS A 824 4.26 -8.79 -9.58
CA CYS A 824 4.08 -9.58 -10.80
C CYS A 824 5.32 -9.61 -11.70
N HIS A 825 6.23 -8.63 -11.63
CA HIS A 825 7.43 -8.57 -12.47
C HIS A 825 8.72 -9.09 -11.79
N GLN A 826 8.61 -9.63 -10.57
CA GLN A 826 9.79 -10.03 -9.79
C GLN A 826 10.26 -11.42 -10.17
N GLU A 827 11.55 -11.60 -10.44
CA GLU A 827 12.11 -12.91 -10.84
C GLU A 827 11.95 -13.97 -9.75
N ASN A 828 12.06 -13.56 -8.48
CA ASN A 828 12.03 -14.47 -7.34
C ASN A 828 10.62 -14.78 -6.83
N SER A 829 9.58 -14.12 -7.33
CA SER A 829 8.20 -14.34 -6.86
C SER A 829 7.15 -14.28 -7.96
N GLY A 830 7.25 -13.37 -8.92
CA GLY A 830 6.34 -13.21 -10.06
C GLY A 830 6.90 -13.78 -11.36
N CYS A 831 6.98 -12.94 -12.39
CA CYS A 831 7.50 -13.31 -13.72
C CYS A 831 9.02 -13.58 -13.66
N PRO A 832 9.47 -14.80 -13.97
CA PRO A 832 10.89 -15.18 -14.00
C PRO A 832 11.69 -14.46 -15.08
N LEU A 833 11.05 -14.11 -16.20
CA LEU A 833 11.63 -13.27 -17.25
C LEU A 833 11.75 -11.80 -16.81
N GLY A 834 11.01 -11.42 -15.76
CA GLY A 834 10.89 -10.04 -15.33
C GLY A 834 10.12 -9.16 -16.31
N ASN A 835 9.11 -9.72 -16.99
CA ASN A 835 8.28 -8.97 -17.93
C ASN A 835 7.74 -7.67 -17.32
N LYS A 836 7.76 -6.59 -18.10
CA LYS A 836 7.26 -5.25 -17.70
C LYS A 836 5.73 -5.18 -17.72
N ILE A 837 5.09 -6.07 -16.95
CA ILE A 837 3.65 -6.31 -16.96
C ILE A 837 2.80 -5.07 -16.72
N PRO A 838 3.08 -4.20 -15.72
CA PRO A 838 2.28 -3.00 -15.54
C PRO A 838 2.31 -2.06 -16.76
N GLU A 839 3.42 -2.03 -17.50
CA GLU A 839 3.60 -1.13 -18.64
C GLU A 839 2.82 -1.62 -19.85
N PHE A 840 2.98 -2.88 -20.26
CA PHE A 840 2.19 -3.40 -21.38
C PHE A 840 0.69 -3.47 -21.05
N ASN A 841 0.31 -3.72 -19.79
CA ASN A 841 -1.10 -3.69 -19.39
C ASN A 841 -1.70 -2.29 -19.50
N GLU A 842 -0.96 -1.24 -19.12
CA GLU A 842 -1.40 0.15 -19.31
C GLU A 842 -1.57 0.47 -20.80
N LEU A 843 -0.63 0.03 -21.64
CA LEU A 843 -0.70 0.27 -23.08
C LEU A 843 -1.88 -0.47 -23.73
N VAL A 844 -2.17 -1.71 -23.30
CA VAL A 844 -3.38 -2.43 -23.74
C VAL A 844 -4.66 -1.70 -23.29
N TYR A 845 -4.71 -1.21 -22.05
CA TYR A 845 -5.83 -0.40 -21.56
C TYR A 845 -6.06 0.87 -22.41
N GLN A 846 -4.97 1.52 -22.83
CA GLN A 846 -4.98 2.69 -23.71
C GLN A 846 -5.18 2.35 -25.20
N ASN A 847 -5.40 1.08 -25.55
CA ASN A 847 -5.51 0.59 -26.92
C ASN A 847 -4.25 0.82 -27.80
N ARG A 848 -3.06 0.94 -27.17
CA ARG A 848 -1.75 1.16 -27.80
C ARG A 848 -0.97 -0.15 -27.97
N TRP A 849 -1.52 -1.04 -28.79
CA TRP A 849 -1.06 -2.43 -28.93
C TRP A 849 0.37 -2.59 -29.46
N ARG A 850 0.78 -1.76 -30.43
CA ARG A 850 2.14 -1.84 -31.00
C ARG A 850 3.21 -1.56 -29.94
N GLU A 851 2.97 -0.54 -29.11
CA GLU A 851 3.88 -0.18 -28.03
C GLU A 851 3.86 -1.23 -26.92
N ALA A 852 2.70 -1.84 -26.64
CA ALA A 852 2.59 -2.96 -25.70
C ALA A 852 3.45 -4.15 -26.14
N LEU A 853 3.46 -4.47 -27.44
CA LEU A 853 4.36 -5.47 -28.03
C LEU A 853 5.83 -5.06 -27.83
N ASP A 854 6.19 -3.82 -28.17
CA ASP A 854 7.56 -3.36 -28.03
C ASP A 854 8.04 -3.44 -26.56
N ARG A 855 7.17 -3.13 -25.57
CA ARG A 855 7.47 -3.37 -24.12
C ARG A 855 7.64 -4.84 -23.77
N LEU A 856 6.83 -5.73 -24.36
CA LEU A 856 6.87 -7.16 -24.07
C LEU A 856 8.13 -7.83 -24.64
N LEU A 857 8.54 -7.44 -25.85
CA LEU A 857 9.72 -7.99 -26.53
C LEU A 857 11.06 -7.51 -25.95
N GLU A 858 11.08 -6.48 -25.10
CA GLU A 858 12.28 -6.08 -24.35
C GLU A 858 12.74 -7.15 -23.36
N THR A 859 11.82 -7.95 -22.83
CA THR A 859 12.11 -8.93 -21.77
C THR A 859 11.77 -10.35 -22.15
N ASN A 860 10.98 -10.57 -23.20
CA ASN A 860 10.54 -11.89 -23.61
C ASN A 860 10.83 -12.14 -25.10
N ASN A 861 11.66 -13.14 -25.39
CA ASN A 861 11.95 -13.58 -26.75
C ASN A 861 10.73 -14.24 -27.42
N PHE A 862 9.94 -14.99 -26.66
CA PHE A 862 8.89 -15.88 -27.18
C PHE A 862 7.56 -15.74 -26.42
N PRO A 863 6.92 -14.55 -26.43
CA PRO A 863 5.62 -14.33 -25.80
C PRO A 863 4.52 -15.29 -26.28
N GLU A 864 4.62 -15.81 -27.51
CA GLU A 864 3.68 -16.81 -28.03
C GLU A 864 3.79 -18.18 -27.34
N PHE A 865 4.97 -18.51 -26.78
CA PHE A 865 5.16 -19.76 -26.03
C PHE A 865 4.73 -19.59 -24.58
N THR A 866 5.15 -18.48 -23.94
CA THR A 866 4.82 -18.18 -22.56
C THR A 866 3.33 -17.89 -22.38
N GLY A 867 2.70 -17.15 -23.29
CA GLY A 867 1.25 -16.88 -23.25
C GLY A 867 0.37 -18.14 -23.26
N ARG A 868 0.88 -19.27 -23.80
CA ARG A 868 0.14 -20.54 -23.92
C ARG A 868 0.50 -21.54 -22.83
N VAL A 869 1.79 -21.78 -22.62
CA VAL A 869 2.26 -22.90 -21.78
C VAL A 869 2.61 -22.47 -20.36
N CYS A 870 2.88 -21.18 -20.12
CA CYS A 870 3.26 -20.71 -18.79
C CYS A 870 2.13 -20.94 -17.77
N PRO A 871 2.44 -21.40 -16.53
CA PRO A 871 1.46 -21.47 -15.45
C PRO A 871 1.12 -20.09 -14.85
N ALA A 872 1.72 -19.01 -15.36
CA ALA A 872 1.49 -17.62 -14.94
C ALA A 872 1.83 -17.32 -13.47
N PRO A 873 3.10 -17.51 -13.02
CA PRO A 873 3.56 -17.12 -11.68
C PRO A 873 3.32 -15.65 -11.35
N CYS A 874 3.35 -14.79 -12.37
CA CYS A 874 3.03 -13.38 -12.27
C CYS A 874 1.62 -13.11 -11.73
N GLU A 875 0.63 -13.95 -12.04
CA GLU A 875 -0.73 -13.83 -11.53
C GLU A 875 -0.82 -14.29 -10.07
N GLY A 876 -0.15 -15.38 -9.71
CA GLY A 876 -0.06 -15.87 -8.33
C GLY A 876 0.58 -14.85 -7.37
N SER A 877 1.44 -13.99 -7.90
CA SER A 877 2.16 -12.92 -7.17
C SER A 877 1.61 -11.54 -7.45
N CYS A 878 0.53 -11.44 -8.22
CA CYS A 878 -0.16 -10.18 -8.41
C CYS A 878 -0.63 -9.66 -7.05
N VAL A 879 -0.39 -8.37 -6.80
CA VAL A 879 -0.79 -7.71 -5.55
C VAL A 879 -2.30 -7.72 -5.36
N LEU A 880 -3.06 -7.73 -6.46
CA LEU A 880 -4.52 -7.85 -6.41
C LEU A 880 -4.94 -9.20 -5.81
N GLY A 881 -4.16 -10.25 -6.08
CA GLY A 881 -4.32 -11.62 -5.56
C GLY A 881 -4.35 -11.75 -4.03
N ILE A 882 -4.00 -10.69 -3.30
CA ILE A 882 -4.09 -10.65 -1.82
C ILE A 882 -5.55 -10.51 -1.37
N ILE A 883 -6.37 -9.79 -2.14
CA ILE A 883 -7.69 -9.34 -1.72
C ILE A 883 -8.80 -9.63 -2.72
N GLU A 884 -8.44 -10.11 -3.91
CA GLU A 884 -9.33 -10.33 -5.05
C GLU A 884 -8.63 -11.22 -6.08
N ASN A 885 -9.37 -11.76 -7.05
CA ASN A 885 -8.80 -12.48 -8.18
C ASN A 885 -7.74 -11.64 -8.94
N PRO A 886 -6.58 -12.20 -9.32
CA PRO A 886 -5.51 -11.43 -9.96
C PRO A 886 -5.90 -10.92 -11.37
N VAL A 887 -5.09 -10.02 -11.92
CA VAL A 887 -5.23 -9.60 -13.33
C VAL A 887 -4.93 -10.79 -14.24
N SER A 888 -5.68 -10.96 -15.35
CA SER A 888 -5.46 -12.00 -16.37
C SER A 888 -4.28 -11.68 -17.28
N ILE A 889 -3.09 -11.62 -16.68
CA ILE A 889 -1.82 -11.26 -17.33
C ILE A 889 -1.51 -12.24 -18.47
N LYS A 890 -1.76 -13.54 -18.27
CA LYS A 890 -1.46 -14.56 -19.30
C LYS A 890 -2.28 -14.33 -20.57
N SER A 891 -3.59 -14.07 -20.44
CA SER A 891 -4.47 -13.81 -21.58
C SER A 891 -4.06 -12.53 -22.31
N ILE A 892 -3.73 -11.46 -21.57
CA ILE A 892 -3.26 -10.20 -22.17
C ILE A 892 -1.95 -10.40 -22.94
N GLU A 893 -0.98 -11.13 -22.37
CA GLU A 893 0.29 -11.45 -23.03
C GLU A 893 0.08 -12.20 -24.35
N CYS A 894 -0.79 -13.22 -24.35
CA CYS A 894 -1.12 -14.00 -25.54
C CYS A 894 -1.78 -13.13 -26.63
N SER A 895 -2.75 -12.30 -26.26
CA SER A 895 -3.44 -11.42 -27.22
C SER A 895 -2.54 -10.34 -27.82
N ILE A 896 -1.53 -9.84 -27.09
CA ILE A 896 -0.57 -8.87 -27.64
C ILE A 896 0.21 -9.50 -28.79
N ILE A 897 0.76 -10.70 -28.59
CA ILE A 897 1.59 -11.35 -29.60
C ILE A 897 0.76 -11.89 -30.77
N ASP A 898 -0.44 -12.44 -30.52
CA ASP A 898 -1.29 -12.94 -31.60
C ASP A 898 -1.72 -11.79 -32.52
N LYS A 899 -2.17 -10.66 -31.95
CA LYS A 899 -2.45 -9.43 -32.72
C LYS A 899 -1.23 -8.94 -33.49
N ALA A 900 -0.05 -9.00 -32.90
CA ALA A 900 1.18 -8.55 -33.57
C ALA A 900 1.52 -9.38 -34.81
N PHE A 901 1.22 -10.67 -34.81
CA PHE A 901 1.36 -11.49 -36.01
C PHE A 901 0.27 -11.22 -37.03
N GLU A 902 -0.99 -11.04 -36.61
CA GLU A 902 -2.11 -10.67 -37.50
C GLU A 902 -1.85 -9.35 -38.24
N GLU A 903 -1.36 -8.34 -37.52
CA GLU A 903 -1.06 -7.00 -38.05
C GLU A 903 0.30 -6.93 -38.80
N GLY A 904 1.04 -8.04 -38.88
CA GLY A 904 2.34 -8.10 -39.57
C GLY A 904 3.46 -7.32 -38.87
N TRP A 905 3.35 -7.05 -37.57
CA TRP A 905 4.33 -6.30 -36.78
C TRP A 905 5.58 -7.10 -36.41
N MET A 906 5.46 -8.42 -36.39
CA MET A 906 6.55 -9.38 -36.17
C MET A 906 7.30 -9.65 -37.49
N VAL A 907 8.24 -8.76 -37.80
CA VAL A 907 9.10 -8.87 -39.00
C VAL A 907 10.52 -9.33 -38.64
N PRO A 908 11.21 -10.09 -39.51
CA PRO A 908 12.60 -10.49 -39.28
C PRO A 908 13.53 -9.29 -39.08
N ARG A 909 14.38 -9.34 -38.04
CA ARG A 909 15.38 -8.31 -37.72
C ARG A 909 16.82 -8.86 -37.77
N PRO A 910 17.39 -9.11 -38.96
CA PRO A 910 18.78 -9.57 -39.06
C PRO A 910 19.75 -8.50 -38.51
N PRO A 911 20.90 -8.91 -37.93
CA PRO A 911 21.87 -7.98 -37.37
C PRO A 911 22.50 -7.10 -38.46
N LEU A 912 22.65 -5.80 -38.16
CA LEU A 912 23.24 -4.82 -39.08
C LEU A 912 24.71 -5.10 -39.42
N ARG A 913 25.44 -5.73 -38.50
CA ARG A 913 26.86 -6.09 -38.65
C ARG A 913 27.13 -7.47 -38.08
N ARG A 914 27.90 -8.28 -38.80
CA ARG A 914 28.41 -9.56 -38.31
C ARG A 914 29.75 -9.37 -37.58
N THR A 915 29.93 -10.08 -36.48
CA THR A 915 31.15 -10.05 -35.65
C THR A 915 32.27 -10.93 -36.21
N GLY A 916 31.93 -11.86 -37.12
CA GLY A 916 32.84 -12.89 -37.62
C GLY A 916 33.00 -14.10 -36.69
N LYS A 917 32.39 -14.07 -35.50
CA LYS A 917 32.40 -15.18 -34.54
C LYS A 917 31.29 -16.19 -34.82
N ARG A 918 31.60 -17.47 -34.69
CA ARG A 918 30.69 -18.60 -34.91
C ARG A 918 30.35 -19.29 -33.59
N VAL A 919 29.08 -19.56 -33.34
CA VAL A 919 28.61 -20.21 -32.12
C VAL A 919 27.71 -21.39 -32.45
N ALA A 920 28.05 -22.56 -31.91
CA ALA A 920 27.21 -23.75 -32.00
C ALA A 920 26.32 -23.88 -30.76
N ILE A 921 25.03 -24.13 -30.96
CA ILE A 921 24.07 -24.37 -29.87
C ILE A 921 23.55 -25.80 -30.00
N VAL A 922 23.73 -26.60 -28.96
CA VAL A 922 23.31 -28.01 -28.95
C VAL A 922 22.00 -28.15 -28.20
N GLY A 923 20.92 -28.41 -28.94
CA GLY A 923 19.53 -28.51 -28.47
C GLY A 923 18.68 -27.30 -28.89
N SER A 924 17.49 -27.56 -29.44
CA SER A 924 16.57 -26.52 -29.91
C SER A 924 15.35 -26.28 -29.01
N GLY A 925 15.45 -26.67 -27.73
CA GLY A 925 14.46 -26.26 -26.73
C GLY A 925 14.45 -24.73 -26.53
N PRO A 926 13.51 -24.18 -25.75
CA PRO A 926 13.36 -22.73 -25.68
C PRO A 926 14.60 -21.99 -25.17
N ALA A 927 15.44 -22.61 -24.33
CA ALA A 927 16.71 -22.05 -23.89
C ALA A 927 17.73 -21.93 -25.04
N GLY A 928 17.81 -22.96 -25.89
CA GLY A 928 18.68 -22.97 -27.07
C GLY A 928 18.23 -21.94 -28.10
N LEU A 929 16.91 -21.84 -28.34
CA LEU A 929 16.35 -20.83 -29.23
C LEU A 929 16.55 -19.41 -28.69
N ALA A 930 16.38 -19.18 -27.39
CA ALA A 930 16.59 -17.86 -26.78
C ALA A 930 18.06 -17.42 -26.89
N ALA A 931 18.99 -18.33 -26.58
CA ALA A 931 20.42 -18.08 -26.77
C ALA A 931 20.74 -17.79 -28.25
N ALA A 932 20.11 -18.51 -29.18
CA ALA A 932 20.30 -18.28 -30.61
C ALA A 932 19.84 -16.89 -31.06
N ASP A 933 18.64 -16.48 -30.64
CA ASP A 933 18.08 -15.16 -30.93
C ASP A 933 19.01 -14.04 -30.40
N GLN A 934 19.41 -14.11 -29.13
CA GLN A 934 20.27 -13.09 -28.51
C GLN A 934 21.66 -13.01 -29.17
N LEU A 935 22.32 -14.14 -29.39
CA LEU A 935 23.65 -14.16 -30.01
C LEU A 935 23.60 -13.70 -31.48
N ASN A 936 22.55 -14.06 -32.21
CA ASN A 936 22.35 -13.57 -33.58
C ASN A 936 22.12 -12.05 -33.60
N ARG A 937 21.32 -11.50 -32.67
CA ARG A 937 21.12 -10.05 -32.51
C ARG A 937 22.42 -9.30 -32.21
N MET A 938 23.32 -9.89 -31.43
CA MET A 938 24.67 -9.36 -31.18
C MET A 938 25.60 -9.43 -32.41
N GLY A 939 25.15 -10.07 -33.50
CA GLY A 939 25.89 -10.17 -34.76
C GLY A 939 26.76 -11.41 -34.89
N HIS A 940 26.66 -12.40 -34.00
CA HIS A 940 27.34 -13.68 -34.16
C HIS A 940 26.65 -14.54 -35.24
N SER A 941 27.40 -15.42 -35.89
CA SER A 941 26.84 -16.46 -36.75
C SER A 941 26.50 -17.67 -35.88
N VAL A 942 25.23 -18.07 -35.88
CA VAL A 942 24.72 -19.09 -34.95
C VAL A 942 24.15 -20.26 -35.71
N THR A 943 24.59 -21.47 -35.34
CA THR A 943 24.05 -22.73 -35.85
C THR A 943 23.48 -23.56 -34.67
N VAL A 944 22.21 -23.94 -34.77
CA VAL A 944 21.51 -24.74 -33.75
C VAL A 944 21.38 -26.18 -34.23
N PHE A 945 21.89 -27.12 -33.43
CA PHE A 945 21.86 -28.56 -33.70
C PHE A 945 20.77 -29.23 -32.87
N GLU A 946 19.81 -29.87 -33.55
CA GLU A 946 18.70 -30.60 -32.96
C GLU A 946 18.77 -32.08 -33.34
N ARG A 947 18.57 -32.97 -32.35
CA ARG A 947 18.60 -34.42 -32.55
C ARG A 947 17.35 -34.95 -33.25
N ALA A 948 16.22 -34.27 -33.08
CA ALA A 948 14.98 -34.60 -33.75
C ALA A 948 14.94 -34.05 -35.19
N ASP A 949 13.94 -34.46 -35.95
CA ASP A 949 13.71 -34.07 -37.35
C ASP A 949 13.11 -32.66 -37.51
N ARG A 950 12.68 -32.03 -36.41
CA ARG A 950 12.12 -30.67 -36.36
C ARG A 950 12.64 -29.88 -35.17
N ILE A 951 12.76 -28.56 -35.34
CA ILE A 951 13.25 -27.60 -34.33
C ILE A 951 12.15 -27.28 -33.31
N GLY A 952 12.54 -27.04 -32.06
CA GLY A 952 11.66 -26.61 -30.96
C GLY A 952 11.72 -27.49 -29.71
N GLY A 953 12.50 -28.58 -29.73
CA GLY A 953 12.66 -29.50 -28.61
C GLY A 953 11.33 -29.98 -28.03
N LEU A 954 11.15 -29.87 -26.71
CA LEU A 954 9.88 -30.24 -26.05
C LEU A 954 8.70 -29.36 -26.44
N MET A 955 8.88 -28.13 -26.94
CA MET A 955 7.75 -27.35 -27.46
C MET A 955 7.18 -27.95 -28.76
N MET A 956 8.04 -28.59 -29.55
CA MET A 956 7.64 -29.29 -30.77
C MET A 956 7.02 -30.66 -30.46
N TYR A 957 7.69 -31.50 -29.64
CA TYR A 957 7.29 -32.90 -29.46
C TYR A 957 6.81 -33.29 -28.05
N GLY A 958 7.06 -32.48 -27.02
CA GLY A 958 6.64 -32.80 -25.65
C GLY A 958 5.28 -32.22 -25.28
N VAL A 959 5.14 -30.91 -25.46
CA VAL A 959 3.86 -30.21 -25.27
C VAL A 959 2.90 -30.67 -26.37
N PRO A 960 1.68 -31.13 -26.07
CA PRO A 960 0.75 -31.57 -27.11
C PRO A 960 0.30 -30.46 -28.06
N ASN A 961 -0.15 -30.81 -29.27
CA ASN A 961 -0.63 -29.84 -30.27
C ASN A 961 -1.83 -29.01 -29.78
N MET A 962 -2.72 -29.59 -28.98
CA MET A 962 -3.88 -28.87 -28.43
C MET A 962 -3.51 -27.83 -27.36
N LYS A 963 -2.28 -27.82 -26.83
CA LYS A 963 -1.83 -26.81 -25.84
C LYS A 963 -1.07 -25.66 -26.49
N ALA A 964 -0.31 -25.97 -27.54
CA ALA A 964 0.36 -25.00 -28.39
C ALA A 964 0.47 -25.59 -29.81
N ASN A 965 -0.16 -24.95 -30.78
CA ASN A 965 -0.18 -25.44 -32.17
C ASN A 965 1.24 -25.46 -32.77
N LYS A 966 1.65 -26.60 -33.33
CA LYS A 966 3.04 -26.77 -33.81
C LYS A 966 3.34 -26.01 -35.09
N VAL A 967 2.36 -25.88 -35.98
CA VAL A 967 2.52 -25.21 -37.27
C VAL A 967 2.38 -23.70 -37.08
N ASP A 968 1.27 -23.26 -36.51
CA ASP A 968 0.92 -21.84 -36.49
C ASP A 968 1.68 -21.03 -35.44
N ILE A 969 2.23 -21.69 -34.41
CA ILE A 969 2.93 -21.03 -33.29
C ILE A 969 4.41 -21.39 -33.27
N VAL A 970 4.76 -22.68 -33.16
CA VAL A 970 6.18 -23.10 -33.01
C VAL A 970 6.95 -22.91 -34.31
N GLN A 971 6.46 -23.46 -35.42
CA GLN A 971 7.13 -23.37 -36.72
C GLN A 971 7.23 -21.92 -37.20
N ARG A 972 6.15 -21.12 -37.04
CA ARG A 972 6.15 -19.68 -37.38
C ARG A 972 7.30 -18.91 -36.73
N ARG A 973 7.63 -19.17 -35.45
CA ARG A 973 8.77 -18.54 -34.77
C ARG A 973 10.11 -19.04 -35.30
N VAL A 974 10.24 -20.34 -35.54
CA VAL A 974 11.46 -20.92 -36.12
C VAL A 974 11.73 -20.30 -37.50
N ASP A 975 10.70 -20.16 -38.33
CA ASP A 975 10.80 -19.56 -39.66
C ASP A 975 11.21 -18.09 -39.59
N LEU A 976 10.71 -17.35 -38.59
CA LEU A 976 11.12 -15.96 -38.33
C LEU A 976 12.62 -15.89 -38.00
N MET A 977 13.09 -16.74 -37.08
CA MET A 977 14.50 -16.82 -36.67
C MET A 977 15.43 -17.27 -37.82
N ALA A 978 14.97 -18.20 -38.66
CA ALA A 978 15.70 -18.62 -39.85
C ALA A 978 15.88 -17.45 -40.83
N LYS A 979 14.83 -16.64 -41.04
CA LYS A 979 14.89 -15.41 -41.86
C LYS A 979 15.80 -14.33 -41.27
N GLU A 980 16.07 -14.36 -39.97
CA GLU A 980 17.04 -13.48 -39.30
C GLU A 980 18.50 -13.95 -39.45
N GLY A 981 18.71 -15.12 -40.07
CA GLY A 981 20.01 -15.67 -40.40
C GLY A 981 20.55 -16.71 -39.41
N ILE A 982 19.70 -17.31 -38.59
CA ILE A 982 20.06 -18.47 -37.75
C ILE A 982 19.98 -19.74 -38.59
N GLU A 983 21.03 -20.56 -38.52
CA GLU A 983 21.06 -21.85 -39.21
C GLU A 983 20.56 -22.98 -38.30
N PHE A 984 19.72 -23.86 -38.84
CA PHE A 984 19.15 -24.99 -38.10
C PHE A 984 19.56 -26.31 -38.74
N VAL A 985 20.16 -27.20 -37.95
CA VAL A 985 20.58 -28.54 -38.37
C VAL A 985 19.78 -29.58 -37.57
N VAL A 986 18.93 -30.33 -38.25
CA VAL A 986 18.09 -31.39 -37.66
C VAL A 986 18.72 -32.76 -37.81
N ASN A 987 18.21 -33.76 -37.06
CA ASN A 987 18.74 -35.11 -36.99
C ASN A 987 20.22 -35.19 -36.50
N ALA A 988 20.72 -34.13 -35.87
CA ALA A 988 22.08 -34.00 -35.42
C ALA A 988 22.23 -34.55 -33.99
N ASN A 989 22.63 -35.81 -33.87
CA ASN A 989 22.85 -36.47 -32.58
C ASN A 989 24.25 -36.17 -32.02
N VAL A 990 24.46 -34.93 -31.58
CA VAL A 990 25.74 -34.45 -31.03
C VAL A 990 26.20 -35.34 -29.86
N GLY A 991 27.44 -35.85 -29.98
CA GLY A 991 28.03 -36.75 -29.00
C GLY A 991 27.74 -38.25 -29.23
N LYS A 992 26.85 -38.64 -30.15
CA LYS A 992 26.66 -40.05 -30.58
C LYS A 992 27.03 -40.24 -32.05
N ASP A 993 26.65 -39.30 -32.90
CA ASP A 993 26.92 -39.31 -34.33
C ASP A 993 28.35 -38.79 -34.62
N PRO A 994 29.22 -39.56 -35.31
CA PRO A 994 30.54 -39.10 -35.74
C PRO A 994 30.50 -37.85 -36.62
N LEU A 995 29.44 -37.62 -37.40
CA LEU A 995 29.29 -36.44 -38.26
C LEU A 995 29.16 -35.13 -37.46
N PHE A 996 28.65 -35.23 -36.23
CA PHE A 996 28.46 -34.12 -35.30
C PHE A 996 29.26 -34.35 -34.01
N SER A 997 30.54 -34.70 -34.16
CA SER A 997 31.44 -34.91 -33.02
C SER A 997 31.71 -33.60 -32.26
N MET A 998 31.96 -33.72 -30.96
CA MET A 998 32.26 -32.55 -30.12
C MET A 998 33.57 -31.87 -30.54
N ASP A 999 34.57 -32.64 -30.97
CA ASP A 999 35.87 -32.10 -31.41
C ASP A 999 35.68 -31.22 -32.64
N ARG A 1000 34.91 -31.69 -33.63
CA ARG A 1000 34.55 -30.92 -34.82
C ARG A 1000 33.82 -29.63 -34.47
N LEU A 1001 32.82 -29.70 -33.59
CA LEU A 1001 32.08 -28.50 -33.17
C LEU A 1001 32.99 -27.48 -32.48
N ARG A 1002 34.01 -27.92 -31.73
CA ARG A 1002 35.00 -27.03 -31.09
C ARG A 1002 35.99 -26.43 -32.08
N GLU A 1003 36.39 -27.16 -33.10
CA GLU A 1003 37.26 -26.63 -34.16
C GLU A 1003 36.53 -25.63 -35.07
N GLU A 1004 35.25 -25.88 -35.35
CA GLU A 1004 34.46 -25.06 -36.27
C GLU A 1004 33.80 -23.84 -35.60
N ASN A 1005 33.78 -23.73 -34.28
CA ASN A 1005 33.08 -22.64 -33.58
C ASN A 1005 33.94 -22.01 -32.49
N ASP A 1006 33.81 -20.70 -32.32
CA ASP A 1006 34.48 -19.96 -31.26
C ASP A 1006 33.91 -20.29 -29.86
N ALA A 1007 32.64 -20.72 -29.79
CA ALA A 1007 31.98 -21.13 -28.56
C ALA A 1007 30.90 -22.18 -28.80
N ILE A 1008 30.61 -22.97 -27.77
CA ILE A 1008 29.52 -23.96 -27.76
C ILE A 1008 28.60 -23.70 -26.57
N VAL A 1009 27.29 -23.62 -26.82
CA VAL A 1009 26.26 -23.56 -25.78
C VAL A 1009 25.53 -24.89 -25.72
N LEU A 1010 25.61 -25.57 -24.58
CA LEU A 1010 24.87 -26.80 -24.31
C LEU A 1010 23.49 -26.44 -23.73
N ALA A 1011 22.44 -26.73 -24.50
CA ALA A 1011 21.03 -26.52 -24.16
C ALA A 1011 20.21 -27.81 -24.35
N VAL A 1012 20.82 -28.96 -24.03
CA VAL A 1012 20.30 -30.31 -24.32
C VAL A 1012 19.07 -30.73 -23.49
N GLY A 1013 18.69 -29.92 -22.49
CA GLY A 1013 17.57 -30.19 -21.59
C GLY A 1013 17.81 -31.31 -20.56
N ALA A 1014 16.81 -31.58 -19.72
CA ALA A 1014 16.81 -32.70 -18.79
C ALA A 1014 16.04 -33.88 -19.39
N THR A 1015 16.75 -34.80 -20.05
CA THR A 1015 16.14 -35.85 -20.88
C THR A 1015 16.01 -37.20 -20.20
N LYS A 1016 16.67 -37.43 -19.05
CA LYS A 1016 16.63 -38.71 -18.33
C LYS A 1016 15.31 -38.83 -17.53
N PRO A 1017 14.37 -39.72 -17.91
CA PRO A 1017 13.12 -39.87 -17.19
C PRO A 1017 13.36 -40.51 -15.81
N ARG A 1018 12.48 -40.22 -14.84
CA ARG A 1018 12.42 -40.93 -13.57
C ARG A 1018 11.66 -42.23 -13.76
N ASP A 1019 12.27 -43.33 -13.36
CA ASP A 1019 11.68 -44.67 -13.44
C ASP A 1019 11.08 -45.12 -12.11
N LEU A 1020 10.21 -46.13 -12.18
CA LEU A 1020 9.55 -46.75 -11.03
C LEU A 1020 9.92 -48.25 -10.96
N PRO A 1021 11.00 -48.61 -10.25
CA PRO A 1021 11.54 -49.98 -10.24
C PRO A 1021 10.78 -50.86 -9.23
N VAL A 1022 9.49 -51.10 -9.47
CA VAL A 1022 8.65 -52.03 -8.72
C VAL A 1022 8.49 -53.36 -9.49
N PRO A 1023 8.14 -54.48 -8.84
CA PRO A 1023 7.91 -55.75 -9.55
C PRO A 1023 6.91 -55.61 -10.71
N GLY A 1024 7.20 -56.23 -11.85
CA GLY A 1024 6.37 -56.16 -13.07
C GLY A 1024 6.62 -54.93 -13.94
N ARG A 1025 7.61 -54.07 -13.62
CA ARG A 1025 7.96 -52.88 -14.40
C ARG A 1025 8.35 -53.20 -15.85
N GLU A 1026 8.85 -54.41 -16.10
CA GLU A 1026 9.25 -54.95 -17.40
C GLU A 1026 8.10 -55.39 -18.32
N LEU A 1027 6.85 -55.42 -17.80
CA LEU A 1027 5.68 -55.80 -18.57
C LEU A 1027 5.44 -54.83 -19.74
N SER A 1028 4.96 -55.38 -20.86
CA SER A 1028 4.57 -54.58 -22.01
C SER A 1028 3.30 -53.77 -21.72
N GLY A 1029 3.23 -52.54 -22.26
CA GLY A 1029 2.15 -51.58 -21.97
C GLY A 1029 2.48 -50.57 -20.86
N ILE A 1030 3.69 -50.60 -20.29
CA ILE A 1030 4.19 -49.59 -19.34
C ILE A 1030 5.20 -48.69 -20.06
N HIS A 1031 4.84 -47.42 -20.26
CA HIS A 1031 5.62 -46.47 -21.05
C HIS A 1031 5.99 -45.23 -20.24
N PHE A 1032 7.12 -44.59 -20.59
CA PHE A 1032 7.37 -43.24 -20.11
C PHE A 1032 6.44 -42.25 -20.80
N ALA A 1033 5.94 -41.25 -20.08
CA ALA A 1033 5.01 -40.26 -20.63
C ALA A 1033 5.53 -39.60 -21.93
N MET A 1034 6.84 -39.33 -22.01
CA MET A 1034 7.45 -38.71 -23.19
C MET A 1034 7.49 -39.62 -24.42
N GLU A 1035 7.53 -40.95 -24.27
CA GLU A 1035 7.45 -41.86 -25.41
C GLU A 1035 6.08 -41.73 -26.08
N PHE A 1036 5.03 -41.65 -25.27
CA PHE A 1036 3.66 -41.48 -25.73
C PHE A 1036 3.43 -40.10 -26.38
N LEU A 1037 3.75 -39.02 -25.67
CA LEU A 1037 3.48 -37.65 -26.16
C LEU A 1037 4.29 -37.31 -27.42
N HIS A 1038 5.56 -37.75 -27.47
CA HIS A 1038 6.43 -37.54 -28.63
C HIS A 1038 5.91 -38.32 -29.85
N ALA A 1039 5.69 -39.63 -29.71
CA ALA A 1039 5.22 -40.45 -30.83
C ALA A 1039 3.86 -39.99 -31.34
N ASN A 1040 2.94 -39.62 -30.43
CA ASN A 1040 1.64 -39.05 -30.79
C ASN A 1040 1.79 -37.77 -31.62
N THR A 1041 2.56 -36.80 -31.13
CA THR A 1041 2.70 -35.50 -31.83
C THR A 1041 3.37 -35.67 -33.18
N LYS A 1042 4.39 -36.54 -33.28
CA LYS A 1042 5.05 -36.84 -34.54
C LYS A 1042 4.10 -37.48 -35.55
N SER A 1043 3.41 -38.56 -35.17
CA SER A 1043 2.43 -39.22 -36.04
C SER A 1043 1.28 -38.30 -36.43
N LEU A 1044 0.84 -37.40 -35.53
CA LEU A 1044 -0.16 -36.37 -35.83
C LEU A 1044 0.33 -35.40 -36.93
N LEU A 1045 1.56 -34.92 -36.84
CA LEU A 1045 2.13 -34.01 -37.84
C LEU A 1045 2.44 -34.69 -39.18
N ASP A 1046 2.92 -35.92 -39.14
CA ASP A 1046 3.37 -36.64 -40.33
C ASP A 1046 2.20 -37.24 -41.12
N SER A 1047 1.16 -37.71 -40.43
CA SER A 1047 0.09 -38.49 -41.06
C SER A 1047 -1.30 -38.27 -40.49
N ASN A 1048 -1.49 -37.32 -39.56
CA ASN A 1048 -2.74 -37.17 -38.80
C ASN A 1048 -3.19 -38.49 -38.13
N LEU A 1049 -2.22 -39.19 -37.51
CA LEU A 1049 -2.39 -40.49 -36.83
C LEU A 1049 -2.80 -41.66 -37.73
N GLN A 1050 -2.68 -41.55 -39.05
CA GLN A 1050 -3.05 -42.61 -40.00
C GLN A 1050 -1.95 -43.66 -40.21
N ASP A 1051 -0.71 -43.36 -39.85
CA ASP A 1051 0.44 -44.27 -40.03
C ASP A 1051 0.56 -45.36 -38.95
N GLY A 1052 -0.19 -45.25 -37.86
CA GLY A 1052 -0.11 -46.16 -36.72
C GLY A 1052 1.18 -46.07 -35.91
N ASN A 1053 2.07 -45.11 -36.19
CA ASN A 1053 3.37 -44.95 -35.53
C ASN A 1053 3.26 -44.19 -34.20
N TYR A 1054 2.31 -44.57 -33.35
CA TYR A 1054 2.09 -43.98 -32.05
C TYR A 1054 1.51 -45.00 -31.06
N ILE A 1055 1.64 -44.71 -29.77
CA ILE A 1055 1.06 -45.56 -28.72
C ILE A 1055 -0.43 -45.22 -28.60
N SER A 1056 -1.30 -46.09 -29.14
CA SER A 1056 -2.75 -45.86 -29.10
C SER A 1056 -3.36 -46.21 -27.76
N ALA A 1057 -4.17 -45.29 -27.22
CA ALA A 1057 -4.98 -45.46 -26.01
C ALA A 1057 -6.45 -45.80 -26.31
N LYS A 1058 -6.82 -45.97 -27.58
CA LYS A 1058 -8.20 -46.22 -28.01
C LYS A 1058 -8.75 -47.50 -27.38
N GLY A 1059 -9.89 -47.39 -26.69
CA GLY A 1059 -10.57 -48.50 -26.03
C GLY A 1059 -9.87 -49.08 -24.79
N LYS A 1060 -8.70 -48.57 -24.40
CA LYS A 1060 -7.89 -49.09 -23.29
C LYS A 1060 -8.23 -48.43 -21.96
N LYS A 1061 -8.05 -49.18 -20.86
CA LYS A 1061 -8.04 -48.64 -19.48
C LYS A 1061 -6.67 -48.05 -19.19
N VAL A 1062 -6.59 -46.72 -19.01
CA VAL A 1062 -5.32 -46.01 -18.91
C VAL A 1062 -5.06 -45.56 -17.48
N VAL A 1063 -3.84 -45.79 -16.99
CA VAL A 1063 -3.38 -45.28 -15.69
C VAL A 1063 -2.15 -44.38 -15.87
N VAL A 1064 -2.19 -43.18 -15.30
CA VAL A 1064 -1.09 -42.21 -15.31
C VAL A 1064 -0.52 -42.12 -13.90
N ILE A 1065 0.75 -42.47 -13.72
CA ILE A 1065 1.44 -42.39 -12.42
C ILE A 1065 2.28 -41.11 -12.37
N GLY A 1066 2.00 -40.24 -11.42
CA GLY A 1066 2.58 -38.91 -11.28
C GLY A 1066 1.69 -37.80 -11.85
N GLY A 1067 1.65 -36.65 -11.17
CA GLY A 1067 0.89 -35.48 -11.59
C GLY A 1067 1.68 -34.44 -12.39
N GLY A 1068 1.24 -33.17 -12.29
CA GLY A 1068 1.83 -32.04 -13.02
C GLY A 1068 1.40 -31.98 -14.49
N ASP A 1069 1.99 -31.03 -15.24
CA ASP A 1069 1.60 -30.74 -16.62
C ASP A 1069 1.72 -31.97 -17.53
N THR A 1070 2.79 -32.74 -17.39
CA THR A 1070 2.99 -33.97 -18.18
C THR A 1070 1.89 -35.00 -17.93
N GLY A 1071 1.44 -35.18 -16.69
CA GLY A 1071 0.34 -36.08 -16.36
C GLY A 1071 -0.98 -35.60 -16.97
N THR A 1072 -1.29 -34.31 -16.86
CA THR A 1072 -2.46 -33.68 -17.51
C THR A 1072 -2.42 -33.82 -19.02
N ASP A 1073 -1.25 -33.65 -19.64
CA ASP A 1073 -1.04 -33.77 -21.07
C ASP A 1073 -1.28 -35.23 -21.55
N CYS A 1074 -0.85 -36.23 -20.77
CA CYS A 1074 -1.16 -37.64 -21.02
C CYS A 1074 -2.66 -37.95 -20.90
N ILE A 1075 -3.34 -37.39 -19.90
CA ILE A 1075 -4.80 -37.54 -19.72
C ILE A 1075 -5.54 -37.01 -20.96
N GLY A 1076 -5.30 -35.75 -21.34
CA GLY A 1076 -5.98 -35.11 -22.48
C GLY A 1076 -5.70 -35.79 -23.83
N THR A 1077 -4.50 -36.33 -24.01
CA THR A 1077 -4.13 -37.09 -25.22
C THR A 1077 -4.83 -38.46 -25.24
N SER A 1078 -4.90 -39.16 -24.11
CA SER A 1078 -5.56 -40.46 -24.00
C SER A 1078 -7.07 -40.37 -24.24
N ILE A 1079 -7.70 -39.30 -23.76
CA ILE A 1079 -9.12 -39.03 -23.97
C ILE A 1079 -9.44 -38.84 -25.45
N ARG A 1080 -8.62 -38.05 -26.18
CA ARG A 1080 -8.76 -37.82 -27.63
C ARG A 1080 -8.58 -39.08 -28.46
N HIS A 1081 -7.75 -40.02 -28.02
CA HIS A 1081 -7.66 -41.35 -28.63
C HIS A 1081 -8.91 -42.20 -28.41
N GLY A 1082 -9.76 -41.85 -27.45
CA GLY A 1082 -10.95 -42.62 -27.10
C GLY A 1082 -10.68 -43.73 -26.08
N CYS A 1083 -9.86 -43.48 -25.04
CA CYS A 1083 -9.71 -44.42 -23.93
C CYS A 1083 -11.05 -44.74 -23.26
N SER A 1084 -11.17 -45.95 -22.69
CA SER A 1084 -12.39 -46.44 -22.03
C SER A 1084 -12.45 -46.06 -20.54
N SER A 1085 -11.30 -45.89 -19.89
CA SER A 1085 -11.18 -45.28 -18.56
C SER A 1085 -9.85 -44.51 -18.44
N ILE A 1086 -9.77 -43.61 -17.46
CA ILE A 1086 -8.54 -42.89 -17.12
C ILE A 1086 -8.45 -42.70 -15.61
N VAL A 1087 -7.31 -43.07 -15.01
CA VAL A 1087 -7.02 -42.83 -13.59
C VAL A 1087 -5.64 -42.19 -13.50
N ASN A 1088 -5.47 -41.19 -12.63
CA ASN A 1088 -4.19 -40.55 -12.36
C ASN A 1088 -3.83 -40.71 -10.88
N LEU A 1089 -2.70 -41.33 -10.59
CA LEU A 1089 -2.23 -41.60 -9.24
C LEU A 1089 -1.16 -40.59 -8.84
N GLU A 1090 -1.37 -39.89 -7.73
CA GLU A 1090 -0.45 -38.92 -7.14
C GLU A 1090 -0.02 -39.40 -5.75
N LEU A 1091 1.30 -39.44 -5.52
CA LEU A 1091 1.86 -39.87 -4.25
C LEU A 1091 1.68 -38.79 -3.18
N LEU A 1092 1.71 -37.52 -3.57
CA LEU A 1092 1.62 -36.40 -2.64
C LEU A 1092 0.17 -36.16 -2.16
N PRO A 1093 0.00 -35.52 -0.99
CA PRO A 1093 -1.33 -35.13 -0.50
C PRO A 1093 -2.04 -34.16 -1.44
N LYS A 1094 -3.37 -34.21 -1.43
CA LYS A 1094 -4.21 -33.26 -2.16
C LYS A 1094 -3.89 -31.82 -1.72
N PRO A 1095 -3.52 -30.93 -2.65
CA PRO A 1095 -3.28 -29.53 -2.30
C PRO A 1095 -4.55 -28.87 -1.73
N PRO A 1096 -4.43 -27.91 -0.79
CA PRO A 1096 -5.57 -27.20 -0.22
C PRO A 1096 -6.26 -26.30 -1.27
N GLN A 1097 -7.53 -25.97 -1.07
CA GLN A 1097 -8.26 -25.06 -1.97
C GLN A 1097 -7.74 -23.62 -1.90
N THR A 1098 -7.25 -23.21 -0.73
CA THR A 1098 -6.70 -21.86 -0.48
C THR A 1098 -5.28 -21.96 0.05
N ARG A 1099 -4.54 -20.83 0.04
CA ARG A 1099 -3.15 -20.79 0.52
C ARG A 1099 -3.07 -21.18 2.01
N ALA A 1100 -2.28 -22.19 2.33
CA ALA A 1100 -2.00 -22.58 3.71
C ALA A 1100 -1.05 -21.58 4.42
N PRO A 1101 -1.07 -21.46 5.77
CA PRO A 1101 -0.20 -20.54 6.52
C PRO A 1101 1.30 -20.67 6.22
N GLY A 1102 1.78 -21.87 5.86
CA GLY A 1102 3.18 -22.14 5.49
C GLY A 1102 3.57 -21.76 4.05
N ASN A 1103 2.69 -21.14 3.26
CA ASN A 1103 2.96 -20.68 1.89
C ASN A 1103 2.52 -19.21 1.71
N PRO A 1104 3.21 -18.27 2.38
CA PRO A 1104 2.82 -16.87 2.39
C PRO A 1104 2.98 -16.22 1.01
N TRP A 1105 2.10 -15.26 0.69
CA TRP A 1105 2.30 -14.35 -0.43
C TRP A 1105 3.60 -13.54 -0.21
N PRO A 1106 4.42 -13.25 -1.23
CA PRO A 1106 4.19 -13.42 -2.68
C PRO A 1106 4.71 -14.75 -3.25
N GLN A 1107 4.88 -15.80 -2.46
CA GLN A 1107 5.32 -17.09 -3.02
C GLN A 1107 4.26 -17.66 -3.97
N TRP A 1108 4.66 -18.53 -4.89
CA TRP A 1108 3.71 -19.25 -5.74
C TRP A 1108 2.69 -20.04 -4.88
N PRO A 1109 1.37 -19.92 -5.16
CA PRO A 1109 0.36 -20.62 -4.38
C PRO A 1109 0.42 -22.13 -4.62
N ARG A 1110 0.58 -22.90 -3.55
CA ARG A 1110 0.43 -24.36 -3.52
C ARG A 1110 -1.03 -24.73 -3.22
N VAL A 1111 -1.90 -24.46 -4.19
CA VAL A 1111 -3.35 -24.71 -4.10
C VAL A 1111 -3.80 -25.73 -5.15
N PHE A 1112 -4.96 -26.33 -4.93
CA PHE A 1112 -5.60 -27.23 -5.87
C PHE A 1112 -5.90 -26.49 -7.17
N ARG A 1113 -5.51 -27.08 -8.30
CA ARG A 1113 -5.76 -26.54 -9.63
C ARG A 1113 -6.37 -27.60 -10.53
N VAL A 1114 -7.29 -27.16 -11.36
CA VAL A 1114 -7.90 -27.95 -12.43
C VAL A 1114 -7.43 -27.34 -13.75
N ASP A 1115 -7.05 -28.20 -14.69
CA ASP A 1115 -6.54 -27.80 -16.01
C ASP A 1115 -7.27 -28.61 -17.08
N TYR A 1116 -7.01 -28.35 -18.36
CA TYR A 1116 -7.83 -28.83 -19.47
C TYR A 1116 -8.05 -30.35 -19.47
N GLY A 1117 -7.00 -31.16 -19.23
CA GLY A 1117 -7.11 -32.62 -19.22
C GLY A 1117 -7.97 -33.13 -18.05
N HIS A 1118 -7.90 -32.48 -16.89
CA HIS A 1118 -8.75 -32.80 -15.74
C HIS A 1118 -10.22 -32.48 -16.02
N GLN A 1119 -10.50 -31.34 -16.66
CA GLN A 1119 -11.86 -30.95 -17.06
C GLN A 1119 -12.44 -31.89 -18.12
N GLU A 1120 -11.62 -32.30 -19.11
CA GLU A 1120 -12.03 -33.27 -20.14
C GLU A 1120 -12.35 -34.63 -19.53
N ALA A 1121 -11.52 -35.11 -18.59
CA ALA A 1121 -11.78 -36.35 -17.86
C ALA A 1121 -13.08 -36.27 -17.07
N ALA A 1122 -13.30 -35.17 -16.34
CA ALA A 1122 -14.53 -34.97 -15.58
C ALA A 1122 -15.77 -34.89 -16.49
N ALA A 1123 -15.69 -34.23 -17.65
CA ALA A 1123 -16.79 -34.16 -18.60
C ALA A 1123 -17.12 -35.53 -19.22
N LYS A 1124 -16.11 -36.34 -19.56
CA LYS A 1124 -16.30 -37.65 -20.19
C LYS A 1124 -16.69 -38.76 -19.21
N PHE A 1125 -16.09 -38.78 -18.02
CA PHE A 1125 -16.20 -39.89 -17.07
C PHE A 1125 -16.93 -39.51 -15.77
N GLY A 1126 -17.35 -38.25 -15.59
CA GLY A 1126 -18.16 -37.79 -14.45
C GLY A 1126 -17.39 -37.42 -13.19
N ALA A 1127 -16.06 -37.55 -13.16
CA ALA A 1127 -15.23 -37.24 -11.99
C ALA A 1127 -13.81 -36.77 -12.35
N ASP A 1128 -13.15 -36.06 -11.42
CA ASP A 1128 -11.71 -35.75 -11.52
C ASP A 1128 -10.91 -37.07 -11.49
N PRO A 1129 -9.98 -37.29 -12.43
CA PRO A 1129 -9.31 -38.58 -12.56
C PRO A 1129 -8.24 -38.81 -11.48
N ARG A 1130 -7.94 -37.81 -10.63
CA ARG A 1130 -6.81 -37.84 -9.69
C ARG A 1130 -7.16 -38.48 -8.35
N SER A 1131 -6.38 -39.48 -7.98
CA SER A 1131 -6.32 -40.06 -6.63
C SER A 1131 -5.01 -39.64 -5.95
N TYR A 1132 -5.10 -39.11 -4.73
CA TYR A 1132 -3.96 -38.59 -3.97
C TYR A 1132 -3.56 -39.55 -2.85
N GLU A 1133 -2.32 -39.43 -2.38
CA GLU A 1133 -1.74 -40.30 -1.36
C GLU A 1133 -1.82 -41.78 -1.75
N VAL A 1134 -1.46 -42.08 -3.00
CA VAL A 1134 -1.44 -43.44 -3.55
C VAL A 1134 -0.02 -43.84 -3.92
N LEU A 1135 0.41 -45.02 -3.47
CA LEU A 1135 1.69 -45.64 -3.83
C LEU A 1135 1.46 -46.91 -4.65
N THR A 1136 2.14 -47.04 -5.78
CA THR A 1136 2.13 -48.28 -6.58
C THR A 1136 3.12 -49.29 -6.02
N LYS A 1137 2.65 -50.51 -5.71
CA LYS A 1137 3.45 -51.60 -5.12
C LYS A 1137 4.04 -52.53 -6.18
N ARG A 1138 3.25 -52.90 -7.20
CA ARG A 1138 3.68 -53.72 -8.34
C ARG A 1138 2.72 -53.61 -9.53
N PHE A 1139 3.18 -54.02 -10.70
CA PHE A 1139 2.36 -54.23 -11.87
C PHE A 1139 1.96 -55.71 -12.00
N VAL A 1140 0.74 -55.94 -12.45
CA VAL A 1140 0.15 -57.28 -12.63
C VAL A 1140 -0.03 -57.53 -14.13
N GLY A 1141 0.60 -58.58 -14.63
CA GLY A 1141 0.57 -58.95 -16.05
C GLY A 1141 -0.26 -60.20 -16.33
N ASP A 1142 -0.59 -60.42 -17.60
CA ASP A 1142 -1.13 -61.68 -18.09
C ASP A 1142 -0.03 -62.68 -18.48
N GLU A 1143 -0.44 -63.87 -18.93
CA GLU A 1143 0.44 -64.96 -19.38
C GLU A 1143 1.35 -64.57 -20.57
N ASN A 1144 1.02 -63.49 -21.28
CA ASN A 1144 1.78 -62.98 -22.43
C ASN A 1144 2.73 -61.84 -22.05
N GLY A 1145 2.83 -61.49 -20.76
CA GLY A 1145 3.68 -60.41 -20.28
C GLY A 1145 3.14 -59.01 -20.60
N VAL A 1146 1.82 -58.86 -20.75
CA VAL A 1146 1.15 -57.56 -20.94
C VAL A 1146 0.52 -57.11 -19.62
N VAL A 1147 0.65 -55.82 -19.27
CA VAL A 1147 0.01 -55.26 -18.08
C VAL A 1147 -1.51 -55.39 -18.16
N LYS A 1148 -2.14 -55.87 -17.07
CA LYS A 1148 -3.59 -55.94 -16.88
C LYS A 1148 -4.09 -55.18 -15.65
N GLY A 1149 -3.19 -54.84 -14.74
CA GLY A 1149 -3.50 -53.98 -13.62
C GLY A 1149 -2.26 -53.60 -12.84
N LEU A 1150 -2.46 -52.84 -11.78
CA LEU A 1150 -1.43 -52.48 -10.82
C LEU A 1150 -2.00 -52.59 -9.41
N GLU A 1151 -1.20 -53.12 -8.51
CA GLU A 1151 -1.50 -53.14 -7.08
C GLU A 1151 -1.02 -51.84 -6.46
N ILE A 1152 -1.92 -51.16 -5.77
CA ILE A 1152 -1.67 -49.90 -5.09
C ILE A 1152 -1.97 -50.03 -3.60
N VAL A 1153 -1.42 -49.12 -2.81
CA VAL A 1153 -1.73 -48.96 -1.40
C VAL A 1153 -1.92 -47.47 -1.11
N HIS A 1154 -2.85 -47.14 -0.22
CA HIS A 1154 -2.97 -45.78 0.28
C HIS A 1154 -1.85 -45.47 1.27
N VAL A 1155 -1.38 -44.24 1.24
CA VAL A 1155 -0.37 -43.75 2.18
C VAL A 1155 -0.92 -42.56 2.97
N HIS A 1156 -0.26 -42.23 4.07
CA HIS A 1156 -0.53 -41.01 4.83
C HIS A 1156 0.78 -40.29 5.10
N TRP A 1157 0.85 -39.00 4.74
CA TRP A 1157 2.02 -38.17 4.99
C TRP A 1157 1.99 -37.52 6.37
N GLU A 1158 3.06 -37.74 7.15
CA GLU A 1158 3.31 -37.10 8.45
C GLU A 1158 4.69 -36.45 8.48
N LYS A 1159 4.91 -35.53 9.41
CA LYS A 1159 6.26 -35.02 9.70
C LYS A 1159 6.87 -35.84 10.82
N ASP A 1160 8.12 -36.27 10.66
CA ASP A 1160 8.88 -36.89 11.73
C ASP A 1160 9.27 -35.85 12.82
N ALA A 1161 9.92 -36.33 13.89
CA ALA A 1161 10.37 -35.48 15.00
C ALA A 1161 11.40 -34.40 14.59
N SER A 1162 12.03 -34.54 13.42
CA SER A 1162 12.94 -33.54 12.83
C SER A 1162 12.23 -32.58 11.88
N GLY A 1163 10.92 -32.74 11.69
CA GLY A 1163 10.09 -31.94 10.78
C GLY A 1163 10.16 -32.39 9.31
N LYS A 1164 10.81 -33.52 9.01
CA LYS A 1164 10.93 -34.08 7.65
C LYS A 1164 9.68 -34.87 7.31
N PHE A 1165 9.16 -34.68 6.10
CA PHE A 1165 8.01 -35.43 5.61
C PHE A 1165 8.38 -36.89 5.35
N GLN A 1166 7.61 -37.80 5.94
CA GLN A 1166 7.63 -39.23 5.67
C GLN A 1166 6.19 -39.71 5.45
N PHE A 1167 6.00 -40.79 4.72
CA PHE A 1167 4.69 -41.40 4.56
C PHE A 1167 4.69 -42.81 5.18
N LYS A 1168 3.51 -43.21 5.67
CA LYS A 1168 3.24 -44.57 6.14
C LYS A 1168 2.17 -45.19 5.25
N GLU A 1169 2.32 -46.47 4.94
CA GLU A 1169 1.28 -47.25 4.26
C GLU A 1169 0.09 -47.42 5.22
N VAL A 1170 -1.13 -47.30 4.69
CA VAL A 1170 -2.37 -47.55 5.44
C VAL A 1170 -2.65 -49.04 5.35
N GLU A 1171 -2.53 -49.76 6.47
CA GLU A 1171 -2.74 -51.21 6.52
C GLU A 1171 -4.16 -51.59 6.04
N GLY A 1172 -4.25 -52.62 5.18
CA GLY A 1172 -5.52 -53.11 4.65
C GLY A 1172 -6.14 -52.25 3.54
N SER A 1173 -5.39 -51.28 3.01
CA SER A 1173 -5.82 -50.39 1.92
C SER A 1173 -5.33 -50.83 0.53
N GLU A 1174 -4.77 -52.04 0.43
CA GLU A 1174 -4.28 -52.60 -0.82
C GLU A 1174 -5.45 -52.89 -1.78
N GLU A 1175 -5.36 -52.34 -3.00
CA GLU A 1175 -6.34 -52.61 -4.05
C GLU A 1175 -5.66 -52.79 -5.42
N ILE A 1176 -6.36 -53.46 -6.34
CA ILE A 1176 -5.90 -53.65 -7.72
C ILE A 1176 -6.74 -52.78 -8.64
N ILE A 1177 -6.06 -51.88 -9.36
CA ILE A 1177 -6.66 -51.08 -10.42
C ILE A 1177 -6.39 -51.77 -11.76
N GLU A 1178 -7.41 -52.00 -12.57
CA GLU A 1178 -7.26 -52.55 -13.92
C GLU A 1178 -6.62 -51.53 -14.87
N ALA A 1179 -5.64 -51.96 -15.65
CA ALA A 1179 -4.90 -51.10 -16.58
C ALA A 1179 -4.41 -51.91 -17.78
N ASP A 1180 -4.76 -51.47 -18.99
CA ASP A 1180 -4.19 -51.98 -20.25
C ASP A 1180 -3.00 -51.15 -20.74
N LEU A 1181 -2.84 -49.94 -20.18
CA LEU A 1181 -1.78 -48.99 -20.54
C LEU A 1181 -1.41 -48.13 -19.33
N VAL A 1182 -0.13 -48.06 -19.01
CA VAL A 1182 0.40 -47.29 -17.89
C VAL A 1182 1.40 -46.26 -18.41
N PHE A 1183 1.23 -45.00 -18.00
CA PHE A 1183 2.17 -43.92 -18.30
C PHE A 1183 2.88 -43.42 -17.04
N LEU A 1184 4.21 -43.48 -17.03
CA LEU A 1184 5.05 -42.95 -15.97
C LEU A 1184 5.34 -41.46 -16.23
N ALA A 1185 4.63 -40.58 -15.53
CA ALA A 1185 4.73 -39.13 -15.59
C ALA A 1185 5.43 -38.56 -14.33
N MET A 1186 6.49 -39.22 -13.85
CA MET A 1186 7.16 -38.93 -12.58
C MET A 1186 8.29 -37.87 -12.66
N GLY A 1187 8.41 -37.20 -13.81
CA GLY A 1187 9.42 -36.15 -14.05
C GLY A 1187 10.77 -36.66 -14.56
N PHE A 1188 11.78 -35.79 -14.51
CA PHE A 1188 13.12 -36.03 -15.07
C PHE A 1188 14.22 -35.82 -14.04
N LEU A 1189 15.32 -36.55 -14.17
CA LEU A 1189 16.45 -36.50 -13.25
C LEU A 1189 17.50 -35.45 -13.67
N GLY A 1190 17.90 -35.45 -14.94
CA GLY A 1190 18.98 -34.59 -15.48
C GLY A 1190 19.26 -34.87 -16.97
N PRO A 1191 20.28 -34.24 -17.56
CA PRO A 1191 20.70 -34.50 -18.94
C PRO A 1191 21.32 -35.91 -19.12
N GLU A 1192 21.34 -36.41 -20.36
CA GLU A 1192 22.15 -37.58 -20.73
C GLU A 1192 23.64 -37.32 -20.53
N SER A 1193 24.39 -38.32 -20.03
CA SER A 1193 25.80 -38.13 -19.67
C SER A 1193 26.74 -38.11 -20.89
N THR A 1194 26.31 -38.61 -22.05
CA THR A 1194 27.15 -38.81 -23.24
C THR A 1194 27.98 -37.59 -23.63
N VAL A 1195 27.37 -36.39 -23.65
CA VAL A 1195 28.06 -35.14 -24.01
C VAL A 1195 29.00 -34.69 -22.89
N ALA A 1196 28.57 -34.80 -21.63
CA ALA A 1196 29.40 -34.44 -20.48
C ALA A 1196 30.62 -35.33 -20.33
N ASP A 1197 30.45 -36.64 -20.51
CA ASP A 1197 31.52 -37.62 -20.35
C ASP A 1197 32.57 -37.47 -21.47
N LYS A 1198 32.14 -37.17 -22.71
CA LYS A 1198 33.07 -36.89 -23.83
C LYS A 1198 33.85 -35.58 -23.66
N LEU A 1199 33.24 -34.57 -23.03
CA LEU A 1199 33.89 -33.28 -22.79
C LEU A 1199 34.68 -33.23 -21.48
N GLY A 1200 34.54 -34.22 -20.59
CA GLY A 1200 35.10 -34.17 -19.24
C GLY A 1200 34.44 -33.11 -18.35
N LEU A 1201 33.15 -32.80 -18.57
CA LEU A 1201 32.43 -31.76 -17.83
C LEU A 1201 32.13 -32.18 -16.39
N GLU A 1202 32.40 -31.27 -15.45
CA GLU A 1202 31.91 -31.38 -14.07
C GLU A 1202 30.38 -31.40 -13.99
N LYS A 1203 29.85 -32.27 -13.12
CA LYS A 1203 28.42 -32.43 -12.85
C LYS A 1203 28.12 -32.11 -11.38
N ASP A 1204 26.93 -31.60 -11.09
CA ASP A 1204 26.45 -31.43 -9.71
C ASP A 1204 25.97 -32.76 -9.10
N ASN A 1205 25.59 -32.74 -7.82
CA ASN A 1205 25.09 -33.93 -7.11
C ASN A 1205 23.79 -34.52 -7.71
N ARG A 1206 23.10 -33.78 -8.59
CA ARG A 1206 21.91 -34.20 -9.31
C ARG A 1206 22.20 -34.58 -10.76
N SER A 1207 23.48 -34.73 -11.13
CA SER A 1207 23.97 -35.02 -12.48
C SER A 1207 23.71 -33.93 -13.53
N ASN A 1208 23.36 -32.71 -13.12
CA ASN A 1208 23.26 -31.57 -14.03
C ASN A 1208 24.65 -31.05 -14.39
N PHE A 1209 24.78 -30.38 -15.54
CA PHE A 1209 26.04 -29.76 -15.95
C PHE A 1209 26.35 -28.57 -15.04
N LYS A 1210 27.52 -28.59 -14.38
CA LYS A 1210 27.92 -27.54 -13.44
C LYS A 1210 28.42 -26.32 -14.22
N ALA A 1211 27.85 -25.15 -13.92
CA ALA A 1211 28.22 -23.89 -14.55
C ALA A 1211 28.12 -22.71 -13.58
N GLU A 1212 28.96 -21.68 -13.78
CA GLU A 1212 28.99 -20.49 -12.92
C GLU A 1212 27.66 -19.72 -12.97
N TYR A 1213 27.20 -19.22 -11.83
CA TYR A 1213 26.00 -18.39 -11.75
C TYR A 1213 26.27 -17.02 -12.40
N GLY A 1214 25.35 -16.56 -13.26
CA GLY A 1214 25.49 -15.30 -14.01
C GLY A 1214 26.38 -15.36 -15.25
N ARG A 1215 27.39 -16.25 -15.29
CA ARG A 1215 28.31 -16.37 -16.44
C ARG A 1215 28.09 -17.60 -17.33
N PHE A 1216 27.42 -18.63 -16.82
CA PHE A 1216 27.08 -19.86 -17.55
C PHE A 1216 28.27 -20.68 -18.09
N SER A 1217 29.50 -20.27 -17.78
CA SER A 1217 30.73 -20.98 -18.12
C SER A 1217 30.80 -22.32 -17.38
N THR A 1218 31.22 -23.36 -18.10
CA THR A 1218 31.45 -24.69 -17.53
C THR A 1218 32.91 -24.85 -17.09
N SER A 1219 33.29 -26.06 -16.66
CA SER A 1219 34.69 -26.43 -16.39
C SER A 1219 35.56 -26.50 -17.66
N VAL A 1220 34.96 -26.45 -18.85
CA VAL A 1220 35.68 -26.50 -20.13
C VAL A 1220 35.62 -25.12 -20.80
N GLU A 1221 36.79 -24.57 -21.11
CA GLU A 1221 36.92 -23.27 -21.78
C GLU A 1221 36.22 -23.28 -23.16
N GLY A 1222 35.50 -22.19 -23.46
CA GLY A 1222 34.70 -22.05 -24.68
C GLY A 1222 33.37 -22.83 -24.66
N VAL A 1223 33.07 -23.59 -23.61
CA VAL A 1223 31.83 -24.35 -23.46
C VAL A 1223 30.97 -23.77 -22.33
N PHE A 1224 29.71 -23.48 -22.68
CA PHE A 1224 28.70 -22.92 -21.79
C PHE A 1224 27.54 -23.90 -21.62
N ALA A 1225 26.84 -23.85 -20.49
CA ALA A 1225 25.65 -24.67 -20.25
C ALA A 1225 24.48 -23.82 -19.76
N ALA A 1226 23.35 -23.90 -20.47
CA ALA A 1226 22.14 -23.13 -20.22
C ALA A 1226 20.88 -24.01 -20.21
N GLY A 1227 19.80 -23.51 -19.61
CA GLY A 1227 18.53 -24.22 -19.51
C GLY A 1227 18.50 -25.42 -18.56
N ASP A 1228 17.60 -26.36 -18.82
CA ASP A 1228 17.28 -27.47 -17.91
C ASP A 1228 18.44 -28.45 -17.71
N CYS A 1229 19.41 -28.50 -18.62
CA CYS A 1229 20.59 -29.36 -18.46
C CYS A 1229 21.49 -28.95 -17.27
N ARG A 1230 21.41 -27.69 -16.81
CA ARG A 1230 22.15 -27.20 -15.62
C ARG A 1230 21.31 -27.16 -14.34
N ARG A 1231 19.98 -27.13 -14.45
CA ARG A 1231 19.05 -26.94 -13.30
C ARG A 1231 18.28 -28.20 -12.92
N GLY A 1232 18.15 -29.15 -13.83
CA GLY A 1232 17.25 -30.30 -13.73
C GLY A 1232 15.82 -29.93 -14.13
N GLN A 1233 14.83 -30.73 -13.70
CA GLN A 1233 13.42 -30.44 -13.97
C GLN A 1233 12.98 -29.12 -13.30
N SER A 1234 12.93 -28.04 -14.07
CA SER A 1234 12.56 -26.69 -13.62
C SER A 1234 11.07 -26.54 -13.21
N LEU A 1235 10.26 -27.61 -13.36
CA LEU A 1235 8.82 -27.67 -13.05
C LEU A 1235 8.49 -28.50 -11.77
N GLY A 1236 9.49 -29.06 -11.08
CA GLY A 1236 9.31 -29.85 -9.84
C GLY A 1236 9.57 -29.05 -8.55
N SER A 1237 8.92 -29.45 -7.45
CA SER A 1237 8.82 -28.74 -6.17
C SER A 1237 10.16 -28.30 -5.51
N MET A 1238 10.09 -27.19 -4.78
CA MET A 1238 11.15 -26.38 -4.11
C MET A 1238 12.06 -25.48 -4.97
N GLY A 1239 12.21 -25.69 -6.28
CA GLY A 1239 12.95 -24.79 -7.19
C GLY A 1239 12.14 -23.67 -7.85
N TYR A 1240 10.87 -23.51 -7.45
CA TYR A 1240 9.75 -23.03 -8.28
C TYR A 1240 9.87 -21.59 -8.85
N LEU A 1241 10.68 -20.70 -8.25
CA LEU A 1241 10.79 -19.31 -8.71
C LEU A 1241 12.12 -19.02 -9.42
N ARG A 1242 13.20 -19.66 -8.98
CA ARG A 1242 14.47 -19.61 -9.72
C ARG A 1242 14.43 -20.47 -10.98
N GLY A 1243 13.59 -21.50 -11.05
CA GLY A 1243 13.53 -22.50 -12.12
C GLY A 1243 13.07 -21.98 -13.47
N GLN A 1244 11.96 -21.24 -13.53
CA GLN A 1244 11.30 -20.88 -14.79
C GLN A 1244 12.05 -19.86 -15.65
N ALA A 1245 13.01 -19.12 -15.09
CA ALA A 1245 13.89 -18.28 -15.91
C ALA A 1245 14.62 -19.16 -16.95
N GLY A 1246 15.18 -20.30 -16.55
CA GLY A 1246 16.14 -21.05 -17.37
C GLY A 1246 15.57 -21.69 -18.63
N CYS A 1247 14.27 -22.04 -18.67
CA CYS A 1247 13.71 -22.59 -19.90
C CYS A 1247 13.67 -21.56 -21.03
N PHE A 1248 13.59 -20.25 -20.74
CA PHE A 1248 13.40 -19.18 -21.72
C PHE A 1248 14.41 -18.01 -21.59
N THR A 1249 15.27 -18.00 -20.57
CA THR A 1249 16.39 -17.06 -20.42
C THR A 1249 17.66 -17.74 -20.92
N GLY A 1250 18.15 -17.27 -22.07
CA GLY A 1250 19.50 -17.52 -22.56
C GLY A 1250 20.54 -16.77 -21.76
#